data_AF-A0A1Q9CKM5-F1
#
_entry.id   AF-A0A1Q9CKM5-F1
#
_cell.length_a   1.000
_cell.length_b   1.000
_cell.length_c   1.000
_cell.angle_alpha   90.00
_cell.angle_beta   90.00
_cell.angle_gamma   90.00
#
_symmetry.space_group_name_H-M   'P 1'
#
loop_
_entity.id
_entity.type
_entity.pdbx_description
1 polymer ?
#
loop_
_entity_poly.entity_id
_entity_poly.type
_entity_poly.pdbx_seq_one_letter_code
_entity_poly.pdbx_strand_id
1 'polypeptide(L)'
;MATPLPIPPCIHVEMLEEWLLLQAFRKLWFLEGHESMPPSLAMTVRNDLIHWASQSLTAEGYGAFLGYARQLESSIHTHRPVCFPRPVHMLEDAAPAEQLAQHLLQQGHGALWSALRQVAALLPFEMGKRAVGRHRYFSAGAYGHRCHIGLLRNTHDFPAVCQLANALITKLHPAHVWTTLTFNVNMEAGVHTDTSNAAFDSMLVGISHYDLGELWLAEDGGTVYQEHKGRMIPGKAYHTSGQALLFKANVTPHAVLPWTTGDRFTLVAHTIGQYAHIADDDYEKLLCLGFGLPGGPSARYQLHFNELQMTLLFPAFTTVHVLLLDKLVKVGPFIGAGSTRAYGSAYAATGTAEAVAESSRDLKKDALQRLFDLAEEHEHEMAQRKERRRRSCLHKVSELFAKKNLEMTVDTIMAVVIALNALFIGLSSDMDTDGHVGWMVVDGMFSVLFIFELGTKIGIHGWRQHFFGPFAFSNCFDACLIITDLIQLIIQITIPGISLDDAPPASIFRTVRLIKIARVLRLVNIDVFKDLIQMIQGMLGGISTLMWSMVFFGLILYVAALLFRELLGRRKEAKNVTPWFNSVPRSMYSTFRCSFGDCANIAGQPIFEFVQEEMGEYSWFFSLIYCLFIFSITIGLFNVISAIFVESTMAAAQKMAQEKKRKRHADEHLLASRVTRLITCILKHSEHGGLHHKFTESVDELFEIEVARSVIDEAIQDPVAKEILDDLDISPQDRTRLSDIFDPDNGGTISLADVAAGIRRLRGEPRRSDIVCVDLMIRSMQVQMSDVLAQVEGLTPPSFPCAHEAALMLSTRSSSDTDTAGCSSSNNGLLRRLTPAASLASMDSLEHLQHRAGEGFEGGAPCWHGSARPNKL
;
A
#
# COMPACT_ATOMS: atom_id res chain seq x y z
N MET A 1 41.29 -9.75 5.24
CA MET A 1 41.61 -9.90 3.80
C MET A 1 40.35 -10.39 3.10
N ALA A 2 40.05 -9.88 1.90
CA ALA A 2 38.93 -10.37 1.10
C ALA A 2 39.35 -11.59 0.25
N THR A 3 38.40 -12.48 -0.04
CA THR A 3 38.61 -13.64 -0.92
C THR A 3 37.69 -13.54 -2.14
N PRO A 4 38.23 -13.26 -3.35
CA PRO A 4 37.49 -13.41 -4.59
C PRO A 4 37.15 -14.88 -4.84
N LEU A 5 35.89 -15.17 -5.18
CA LEU A 5 35.41 -16.52 -5.43
C LEU A 5 35.50 -16.86 -6.92
N PRO A 6 35.97 -18.07 -7.30
CA PRO A 6 35.95 -18.51 -8.70
C PRO A 6 34.52 -18.79 -9.16
N ILE A 7 34.11 -18.20 -10.29
CA ILE A 7 32.77 -18.38 -10.83
C ILE A 7 32.66 -19.76 -11.51
N PRO A 8 31.61 -20.57 -11.23
CA PRO A 8 31.39 -21.85 -11.89
C PRO A 8 31.28 -21.71 -13.43
N PRO A 9 31.80 -22.66 -14.23
CA PRO A 9 31.88 -22.51 -15.68
C PRO A 9 30.57 -22.19 -16.40
N CYS A 10 29.42 -22.72 -15.96
CA CYS A 10 28.11 -22.37 -16.53
C CYS A 10 27.79 -20.87 -16.37
N ILE A 11 27.82 -20.37 -15.13
CA ILE A 11 27.56 -18.96 -14.81
C ILE A 11 28.59 -18.05 -15.49
N HIS A 12 29.87 -18.45 -15.52
CA HIS A 12 30.92 -17.70 -16.19
C HIS A 12 30.66 -17.56 -17.70
N VAL A 13 30.17 -18.61 -18.36
CA VAL A 13 29.85 -18.59 -19.79
C VAL A 13 28.61 -17.74 -20.07
N GLU A 14 27.54 -17.89 -19.30
CA GLU A 14 26.32 -17.06 -19.39
C GLU A 14 26.67 -15.55 -19.26
N MET A 15 27.48 -15.22 -18.25
CA MET A 15 27.96 -13.86 -17.99
C MET A 15 28.91 -13.32 -19.07
N LEU A 16 29.74 -14.18 -19.67
CA LEU A 16 30.68 -13.79 -20.72
C LEU A 16 29.97 -13.50 -22.05
N GLU A 17 28.95 -14.27 -22.41
CA GLU A 17 28.14 -13.98 -23.62
C GLU A 17 27.43 -12.63 -23.48
N GLU A 18 26.74 -12.39 -22.36
CA GLU A 18 26.05 -11.11 -22.09
C GLU A 18 27.02 -9.91 -22.12
N TRP A 19 28.21 -10.05 -21.51
CA TRP A 19 29.22 -9.00 -21.54
C TRP A 19 29.77 -8.74 -22.96
N LEU A 20 30.08 -9.79 -23.73
CA LEU A 20 30.57 -9.65 -25.11
C LEU A 20 29.53 -9.00 -26.03
N LEU A 21 28.25 -9.36 -25.88
CA LEU A 21 27.13 -8.72 -26.59
C LEU A 21 27.00 -7.25 -26.18
N LEU A 22 27.04 -6.92 -24.89
CA LEU A 22 26.95 -5.54 -24.42
C LEU A 22 28.13 -4.68 -24.94
N GLN A 23 29.35 -5.22 -24.99
CA GLN A 23 30.50 -4.52 -25.57
C GLN A 23 30.38 -4.33 -27.09
N ALA A 24 29.84 -5.32 -27.83
CA ALA A 24 29.58 -5.18 -29.26
C ALA A 24 28.50 -4.11 -29.55
N PHE A 25 27.40 -4.12 -28.79
CA PHE A 25 26.37 -3.09 -28.86
C PHE A 25 26.94 -1.71 -28.54
N ARG A 26 27.69 -1.58 -27.43
CA ARG A 26 28.40 -0.34 -27.03
C ARG A 26 29.28 0.21 -28.14
N LYS A 27 30.02 -0.66 -28.83
CA LYS A 27 30.92 -0.25 -29.91
C LYS A 27 30.18 0.27 -31.14
N LEU A 28 29.07 -0.38 -31.52
CA LEU A 28 28.22 0.07 -32.63
C LEU A 28 27.48 1.37 -32.29
N TRP A 29 26.93 1.47 -31.07
CA TRP A 29 26.23 2.66 -30.56
C TRP A 29 27.08 3.94 -30.66
N PHE A 30 28.36 3.88 -30.25
CA PHE A 30 29.27 5.02 -30.38
C PHE A 30 29.78 5.25 -31.81
N LEU A 31 29.79 4.22 -32.68
CA LEU A 31 30.12 4.38 -34.11
C LEU A 31 28.99 5.06 -34.91
N GLU A 32 27.73 4.83 -34.53
CA GLU A 32 26.55 5.51 -35.11
C GLU A 32 26.35 6.94 -34.55
N GLY A 33 27.24 7.40 -33.65
CA GLY A 33 27.32 8.81 -33.22
C GLY A 33 26.55 9.16 -31.94
N HIS A 34 26.03 8.18 -31.21
CA HIS A 34 25.31 8.44 -29.96
C HIS A 34 26.24 8.85 -28.80
N GLU A 35 25.96 9.96 -28.12
CA GLU A 35 26.84 10.56 -27.11
C GLU A 35 26.96 9.77 -25.80
N SER A 36 25.92 9.02 -25.42
CA SER A 36 25.89 8.27 -24.14
C SER A 36 25.00 7.03 -24.21
N MET A 37 25.25 6.05 -23.33
CA MET A 37 24.51 4.80 -23.25
C MET A 37 23.51 4.81 -22.08
N PRO A 38 22.25 4.35 -22.28
CA PRO A 38 21.29 4.14 -21.20
C PRO A 38 21.83 3.24 -20.07
N PRO A 39 21.84 3.69 -18.80
CA PRO A 39 22.39 2.90 -17.67
C PRO A 39 21.70 1.55 -17.44
N SER A 40 20.45 1.40 -17.85
CA SER A 40 19.65 0.17 -17.74
C SER A 40 20.19 -1.01 -18.57
N LEU A 41 20.99 -0.75 -19.62
CA LEU A 41 21.63 -1.79 -20.44
C LEU A 41 22.69 -2.61 -19.68
N ALA A 42 23.07 -2.18 -18.47
CA ALA A 42 23.95 -2.93 -17.57
C ALA A 42 23.35 -4.28 -17.11
N MET A 43 22.01 -4.41 -17.12
CA MET A 43 21.27 -5.58 -16.62
C MET A 43 20.59 -6.41 -17.71
N THR A 44 20.40 -5.88 -18.92
CA THR A 44 19.70 -6.56 -20.01
C THR A 44 20.33 -7.92 -20.33
N VAL A 45 19.49 -8.90 -20.65
CA VAL A 45 19.92 -10.23 -21.09
C VAL A 45 20.01 -10.30 -22.62
N ARG A 46 20.57 -11.38 -23.15
CA ARG A 46 20.76 -11.64 -24.59
C ARG A 46 19.60 -11.20 -25.50
N ASN A 47 18.38 -11.64 -25.19
CA ASN A 47 17.22 -11.38 -26.06
C ASN A 47 16.77 -9.91 -25.98
N ASP A 48 16.85 -9.29 -24.81
CA ASP A 48 16.54 -7.87 -24.62
C ASP A 48 17.56 -6.98 -25.33
N LEU A 49 18.85 -7.38 -25.33
CA LEU A 49 19.92 -6.73 -26.09
C LEU A 49 19.69 -6.82 -27.60
N ILE A 50 19.25 -7.97 -28.13
CA ILE A 50 18.88 -8.14 -29.54
C ILE A 50 17.65 -7.27 -29.89
N HIS A 51 16.65 -7.21 -29.01
CA HIS A 51 15.48 -6.35 -29.19
C HIS A 51 15.86 -4.85 -29.18
N TRP A 52 16.69 -4.40 -28.23
CA TRP A 52 17.25 -3.05 -28.19
C TRP A 52 18.03 -2.71 -29.47
N ALA A 53 18.91 -3.61 -29.90
CA ALA A 53 19.67 -3.44 -31.14
C ALA A 53 18.77 -3.32 -32.38
N SER A 54 17.64 -4.04 -32.42
CA SER A 54 16.67 -3.96 -33.52
C SER A 54 15.84 -2.67 -33.56
N GLN A 55 15.72 -1.97 -32.43
CA GLN A 55 14.97 -0.72 -32.30
C GLN A 55 15.85 0.54 -32.36
N SER A 56 17.15 0.41 -32.07
CA SER A 56 18.01 1.56 -31.79
C SER A 56 19.29 1.67 -32.62
N LEU A 57 19.70 0.61 -33.35
CA LEU A 57 20.79 0.72 -34.33
C LEU A 57 20.25 0.89 -35.76
N THR A 58 21.09 1.34 -36.68
CA THR A 58 20.78 1.28 -38.11
C THR A 58 20.61 -0.16 -38.60
N ALA A 59 19.98 -0.35 -39.78
CA ALA A 59 19.82 -1.68 -40.38
C ALA A 59 21.17 -2.39 -40.65
N GLU A 60 22.24 -1.64 -40.92
CA GLU A 60 23.60 -2.17 -41.10
C GLU A 60 24.24 -2.53 -39.75
N GLY A 61 24.16 -1.63 -38.75
CA GLY A 61 24.63 -1.87 -37.39
C GLY A 61 23.95 -3.06 -36.73
N TYR A 62 22.62 -3.16 -36.83
CA TYR A 62 21.85 -4.31 -36.36
C TYR A 62 22.22 -5.60 -37.11
N GLY A 63 22.44 -5.53 -38.43
CA GLY A 63 22.92 -6.65 -39.23
C GLY A 63 24.28 -7.18 -38.75
N ALA A 64 25.23 -6.28 -38.47
CA ALA A 64 26.54 -6.62 -37.91
C ALA A 64 26.43 -7.18 -36.48
N PHE A 65 25.59 -6.58 -35.64
CA PHE A 65 25.33 -7.05 -34.27
C PHE A 65 24.76 -8.47 -34.24
N LEU A 66 23.73 -8.73 -35.06
CA LEU A 66 23.09 -10.04 -35.14
C LEU A 66 24.02 -11.11 -35.78
N GLY A 67 24.91 -10.70 -36.68
CA GLY A 67 25.99 -11.53 -37.18
C GLY A 67 26.96 -11.96 -36.08
N TYR A 68 27.40 -11.01 -35.25
CA TYR A 68 28.28 -11.29 -34.11
C TYR A 68 27.59 -12.17 -33.05
N ALA A 69 26.31 -11.92 -32.73
CA ALA A 69 25.55 -12.73 -31.77
C ALA A 69 25.43 -14.20 -32.21
N ARG A 70 25.22 -14.46 -33.51
CA ARG A 70 25.24 -15.82 -34.08
C ARG A 70 26.63 -16.45 -34.07
N GLN A 71 27.69 -15.65 -34.23
CA GLN A 71 29.06 -16.14 -34.13
C GLN A 71 29.43 -16.53 -32.69
N LEU A 72 28.97 -15.77 -31.68
CA LEU A 72 29.10 -16.14 -30.28
C LEU A 72 28.35 -17.45 -30.00
N GLU A 73 27.10 -17.58 -30.44
CA GLU A 73 26.28 -18.79 -30.29
C GLU A 73 26.93 -20.06 -30.87
N SER A 74 27.68 -19.94 -31.97
CA SER A 74 28.42 -21.06 -32.56
C SER A 74 29.79 -21.33 -31.92
N SER A 75 30.38 -20.34 -31.26
CA SER A 75 31.71 -20.41 -30.65
C SER A 75 31.68 -20.77 -29.16
N ILE A 76 30.60 -20.42 -28.47
CA ILE A 76 30.35 -20.67 -27.06
C ILE A 76 29.48 -21.92 -26.96
N HIS A 77 30.11 -23.08 -26.75
CA HIS A 77 29.37 -24.34 -26.63
C HIS A 77 28.40 -24.32 -25.45
N THR A 78 27.16 -24.74 -25.70
CA THR A 78 26.07 -24.77 -24.72
C THR A 78 26.39 -25.71 -23.56
N HIS A 79 26.72 -25.11 -22.42
CA HIS A 79 26.78 -25.85 -21.16
C HIS A 79 25.41 -26.41 -20.78
N ARG A 80 25.40 -27.51 -20.03
CA ARG A 80 24.15 -28.08 -19.50
C ARG A 80 23.43 -27.01 -18.65
N PRO A 81 22.16 -26.69 -18.92
CA PRO A 81 21.41 -25.72 -18.14
C PRO A 81 21.37 -26.13 -16.67
N VAL A 82 21.44 -25.15 -15.77
CA VAL A 82 21.48 -25.39 -14.33
C VAL A 82 20.08 -25.80 -13.88
N CYS A 83 19.95 -26.98 -13.28
CA CYS A 83 18.70 -27.40 -12.67
C CYS A 83 18.33 -26.46 -11.51
N PHE A 84 17.10 -25.96 -11.54
CA PHE A 84 16.53 -25.08 -10.52
C PHE A 84 15.76 -25.91 -9.47
N PRO A 85 15.64 -25.42 -8.22
CA PRO A 85 14.73 -26.05 -7.26
C PRO A 85 13.28 -25.90 -7.74
N ARG A 86 12.40 -26.85 -7.37
CA ARG A 86 10.96 -26.66 -7.56
C ARG A 86 10.47 -25.51 -6.65
N PRO A 87 9.47 -24.71 -7.08
CA PRO A 87 8.89 -23.68 -6.23
C PRO A 87 8.24 -24.34 -5.01
N VAL A 88 8.60 -23.88 -3.80
CA VAL A 88 8.02 -24.37 -2.53
C VAL A 88 6.59 -23.87 -2.35
N HIS A 89 6.28 -22.70 -2.90
CA HIS A 89 4.94 -22.13 -2.90
C HIS A 89 4.64 -21.47 -4.25
N MET A 90 3.35 -21.43 -4.59
CA MET A 90 2.80 -20.73 -5.75
C MET A 90 1.81 -19.70 -5.23
N LEU A 91 1.93 -18.45 -5.68
CA LEU A 91 1.09 -17.34 -5.24
C LEU A 91 0.28 -16.84 -6.44
N GLU A 92 -1.05 -16.96 -6.36
CA GLU A 92 -1.94 -16.69 -7.50
C GLU A 92 -1.93 -15.21 -7.91
N ASP A 93 -1.98 -14.30 -6.93
CA ASP A 93 -1.83 -12.83 -7.11
C ASP A 93 -0.39 -12.33 -6.83
N ALA A 94 0.62 -13.07 -7.29
CA ALA A 94 2.03 -12.67 -7.13
C ALA A 94 2.40 -11.35 -7.85
N ALA A 95 3.40 -10.65 -7.33
CA ALA A 95 4.02 -9.51 -8.02
C ALA A 95 4.86 -9.97 -9.25
N PRO A 96 5.09 -9.15 -10.28
CA PRO A 96 5.70 -9.59 -11.55
C PRO A 96 7.06 -10.30 -11.43
N ALA A 97 7.93 -9.87 -10.52
CA ALA A 97 9.21 -10.54 -10.27
C ALA A 97 9.04 -11.95 -9.68
N GLU A 98 8.04 -12.13 -8.80
CA GLU A 98 7.72 -13.41 -8.16
C GLU A 98 6.98 -14.33 -9.14
N GLN A 99 6.07 -13.80 -9.99
CA GLN A 99 5.45 -14.56 -11.08
C GLN A 99 6.52 -15.11 -12.04
N LEU A 100 7.48 -14.28 -12.46
CA LEU A 100 8.56 -14.68 -13.34
C LEU A 100 9.49 -15.71 -12.66
N ALA A 101 9.83 -15.50 -11.38
CA ALA A 101 10.63 -16.47 -10.61
C ALA A 101 9.91 -17.82 -10.48
N GLN A 102 8.62 -17.84 -10.14
CA GLN A 102 7.80 -19.06 -10.08
C GLN A 102 7.78 -19.79 -11.43
N HIS A 103 7.57 -19.07 -12.54
CA HIS A 103 7.59 -19.65 -13.88
C HIS A 103 8.97 -20.26 -14.23
N LEU A 104 10.07 -19.57 -13.91
CA LEU A 104 11.43 -20.08 -14.12
C LEU A 104 11.69 -21.34 -13.28
N LEU A 105 11.31 -21.34 -11.99
CA LEU A 105 11.44 -22.53 -11.13
C LEU A 105 10.55 -23.70 -11.61
N GLN A 106 9.38 -23.44 -12.19
CA GLN A 106 8.52 -24.46 -12.82
C GLN A 106 9.17 -25.11 -14.06
N GLN A 107 9.93 -24.36 -14.86
CA GLN A 107 10.72 -24.93 -15.96
C GLN A 107 11.81 -25.89 -15.43
N GLY A 108 12.25 -25.71 -14.18
CA GLY A 108 13.15 -26.63 -13.46
C GLY A 108 14.60 -26.65 -13.96
N HIS A 109 14.93 -25.92 -15.02
CA HIS A 109 16.29 -25.78 -15.56
C HIS A 109 16.42 -24.53 -16.44
N GLY A 110 17.59 -23.90 -16.45
CA GLY A 110 17.87 -22.76 -17.34
C GLY A 110 19.25 -22.13 -17.13
N ALA A 111 19.45 -20.94 -17.69
CA ALA A 111 20.61 -20.08 -17.43
C ALA A 111 20.38 -19.32 -16.11
N LEU A 112 21.09 -19.70 -15.05
CA LEU A 112 20.84 -19.20 -13.69
C LEU A 112 21.21 -17.72 -13.53
N TRP A 113 22.23 -17.26 -14.26
CA TRP A 113 22.67 -15.87 -14.27
C TRP A 113 21.61 -14.96 -14.88
N SER A 114 21.21 -15.24 -16.12
CA SER A 114 20.20 -14.47 -16.87
C SER A 114 18.82 -14.54 -16.20
N ALA A 115 18.43 -15.71 -15.65
CA ALA A 115 17.19 -15.88 -14.91
C ALA A 115 17.11 -14.95 -13.69
N LEU A 116 18.18 -14.92 -12.87
CA LEU A 116 18.20 -14.04 -11.70
C LEU A 116 18.23 -12.56 -12.09
N ARG A 117 18.90 -12.19 -13.19
CA ARG A 117 18.93 -10.80 -13.68
C ARG A 117 17.56 -10.29 -14.14
N GLN A 118 16.81 -11.10 -14.90
CA GLN A 118 15.45 -10.75 -15.33
C GLN A 118 14.53 -10.53 -14.12
N VAL A 119 14.56 -11.44 -13.15
CA VAL A 119 13.80 -11.32 -11.90
C VAL A 119 14.23 -10.09 -11.10
N ALA A 120 15.53 -9.86 -10.94
CA ALA A 120 16.08 -8.73 -10.19
C ALA A 120 15.74 -7.37 -10.83
N ALA A 121 15.61 -7.29 -12.16
CA ALA A 121 15.18 -6.08 -12.85
C ALA A 121 13.72 -5.68 -12.57
N LEU A 122 12.88 -6.63 -12.15
CA LEU A 122 11.45 -6.43 -11.86
C LEU A 122 11.14 -6.25 -10.35
N LEU A 123 12.14 -6.31 -9.48
CA LEU A 123 11.94 -6.21 -8.02
C LEU A 123 11.42 -4.81 -7.59
N PRO A 124 10.51 -4.74 -6.60
CA PRO A 124 10.05 -3.48 -6.04
C PRO A 124 11.09 -2.89 -5.09
N PHE A 125 12.12 -2.24 -5.65
CA PHE A 125 13.19 -1.64 -4.86
C PHE A 125 12.70 -0.43 -4.03
N GLU A 126 12.94 -0.49 -2.73
CA GLU A 126 12.74 0.60 -1.79
C GLU A 126 13.85 1.65 -1.93
N MET A 127 13.50 2.94 -1.76
CA MET A 127 14.48 4.05 -1.76
C MET A 127 15.13 4.19 -0.39
N GLY A 128 16.35 3.67 -0.25
CA GLY A 128 17.14 3.73 0.97
C GLY A 128 17.83 5.08 1.18
N LYS A 129 17.99 5.44 2.46
CA LYS A 129 18.73 6.63 2.91
C LYS A 129 20.04 6.21 3.57
N ARG A 130 21.17 6.52 2.92
CA ARG A 130 22.52 6.48 3.52
C ARG A 130 23.08 7.90 3.52
N ALA A 131 24.18 8.13 4.24
CA ALA A 131 24.79 9.45 4.38
C ALA A 131 25.40 9.99 3.06
N VAL A 132 25.56 9.13 2.06
CA VAL A 132 26.01 9.48 0.70
C VAL A 132 25.12 8.72 -0.30
N GLY A 133 24.75 9.38 -1.40
CA GLY A 133 24.01 8.78 -2.51
C GLY A 133 22.52 8.49 -2.29
N ARG A 134 21.79 8.32 -3.40
CA ARG A 134 20.47 7.68 -3.43
C ARG A 134 20.66 6.21 -3.80
N HIS A 135 20.38 5.28 -2.88
CA HIS A 135 20.45 3.85 -3.17
C HIS A 135 19.06 3.23 -3.20
N ARG A 136 18.86 2.27 -4.11
CA ARG A 136 17.66 1.44 -4.19
C ARG A 136 18.01 0.06 -3.62
N TYR A 137 17.19 -0.51 -2.73
CA TYR A 137 17.45 -1.85 -2.19
C TYR A 137 16.18 -2.71 -2.13
N PHE A 138 16.37 -4.02 -2.10
CA PHE A 138 15.32 -5.01 -1.82
C PHE A 138 15.94 -6.12 -0.95
N SER A 139 15.41 -6.34 0.24
CA SER A 139 15.92 -7.34 1.19
C SER A 139 14.88 -8.41 1.51
N ALA A 140 15.31 -9.67 1.65
CA ALA A 140 14.49 -10.81 2.06
C ALA A 140 15.30 -11.81 2.90
N GLY A 141 14.64 -12.69 3.64
CA GLY A 141 15.23 -13.57 4.65
C GLY A 141 15.03 -13.05 6.07
N ALA A 142 15.88 -13.46 7.01
CA ALA A 142 15.78 -13.05 8.41
C ALA A 142 16.06 -11.55 8.61
N TYR A 143 15.39 -10.97 9.60
CA TYR A 143 15.72 -9.67 10.20
C TYR A 143 16.07 -9.88 11.67
N GLY A 144 17.12 -9.22 12.13
CA GLY A 144 17.52 -9.18 13.53
C GLY A 144 17.97 -7.78 13.89
N HIS A 145 17.28 -7.13 14.83
CA HIS A 145 17.70 -5.86 15.38
C HIS A 145 17.28 -5.76 16.85
N ARG A 146 18.29 -5.74 17.73
CA ARG A 146 18.14 -5.74 19.19
C ARG A 146 17.34 -6.96 19.66
N CYS A 147 16.13 -6.77 20.15
CA CYS A 147 15.22 -7.80 20.64
C CYS A 147 14.16 -8.23 19.61
N HIS A 148 14.08 -7.57 18.45
CA HIS A 148 13.13 -7.91 17.39
C HIS A 148 13.81 -8.80 16.36
N ILE A 149 13.25 -10.00 16.17
CA ILE A 149 13.79 -11.07 15.32
C ILE A 149 12.60 -11.75 14.63
N GLY A 150 12.77 -12.12 13.37
CA GLY A 150 11.76 -12.80 12.56
C GLY A 150 12.14 -12.72 11.07
N LEU A 151 11.16 -12.91 10.19
CA LEU A 151 11.35 -12.78 8.74
C LEU A 151 11.02 -11.38 8.24
N LEU A 152 11.78 -10.90 7.25
CA LEU A 152 11.41 -9.73 6.46
C LEU A 152 10.12 -10.03 5.68
N ARG A 153 9.23 -9.04 5.54
CA ARG A 153 7.97 -9.19 4.78
C ARG A 153 8.20 -9.81 3.39
N ASN A 154 9.21 -9.34 2.67
CA ASN A 154 9.54 -9.81 1.32
C ASN A 154 9.90 -11.31 1.27
N THR A 155 10.22 -11.96 2.38
CA THR A 155 10.42 -13.42 2.48
C THR A 155 9.12 -14.20 2.29
N HIS A 156 7.98 -13.59 2.65
CA HIS A 156 6.64 -14.13 2.44
C HIS A 156 6.06 -13.69 1.10
N ASP A 157 6.30 -12.44 0.69
CA ASP A 157 5.77 -11.88 -0.55
C ASP A 157 6.56 -12.35 -1.82
N PHE A 158 7.81 -12.82 -1.67
CA PHE A 158 8.70 -13.23 -2.79
C PHE A 158 9.48 -14.56 -2.53
N PRO A 159 8.81 -15.68 -2.22
CA PRO A 159 9.47 -16.95 -1.91
C PRO A 159 10.27 -17.55 -3.09
N ALA A 160 9.75 -17.52 -4.33
CA ALA A 160 10.46 -18.06 -5.49
C ALA A 160 11.69 -17.21 -5.85
N VAL A 161 11.62 -15.87 -5.69
CA VAL A 161 12.82 -15.03 -5.82
C VAL A 161 13.90 -15.46 -4.81
N CYS A 162 13.52 -15.71 -3.56
CA CYS A 162 14.46 -16.18 -2.54
C CYS A 162 15.11 -17.51 -2.95
N GLN A 163 14.33 -18.49 -3.42
CA GLN A 163 14.86 -19.77 -3.89
C GLN A 163 15.82 -19.62 -5.09
N LEU A 164 15.50 -18.76 -6.06
CA LEU A 164 16.36 -18.53 -7.24
C LEU A 164 17.68 -17.84 -6.87
N ALA A 165 17.63 -16.84 -5.99
CA ALA A 165 18.81 -16.14 -5.48
C ALA A 165 19.70 -17.06 -4.63
N ASN A 166 19.09 -17.84 -3.73
CA ASN A 166 19.78 -18.84 -2.92
C ASN A 166 20.42 -19.94 -3.77
N ALA A 167 19.79 -20.34 -4.88
CA ALA A 167 20.40 -21.27 -5.84
C ALA A 167 21.70 -20.71 -6.44
N LEU A 168 21.75 -19.41 -6.80
CA LEU A 168 23.00 -18.78 -7.28
C LEU A 168 24.08 -18.77 -6.19
N ILE A 169 23.76 -18.33 -4.99
CA ILE A 169 24.72 -18.25 -3.87
C ILE A 169 25.26 -19.64 -3.52
N THR A 170 24.39 -20.65 -3.46
CA THR A 170 24.78 -22.05 -3.23
C THR A 170 25.68 -22.59 -4.36
N LYS A 171 25.51 -22.15 -5.61
CA LYS A 171 26.40 -22.52 -6.73
C LYS A 171 27.75 -21.79 -6.68
N LEU A 172 27.79 -20.54 -6.24
CA LEU A 172 29.03 -19.76 -6.07
C LEU A 172 29.86 -20.26 -4.88
N HIS A 173 29.23 -20.55 -3.75
CA HIS A 173 29.91 -21.09 -2.57
C HIS A 173 28.97 -22.00 -1.74
N PRO A 174 29.00 -23.33 -1.94
CA PRO A 174 28.13 -24.29 -1.22
C PRO A 174 28.34 -24.38 0.30
N ALA A 175 29.34 -23.69 0.84
CA ALA A 175 29.66 -23.63 2.27
C ALA A 175 29.40 -22.23 2.87
N HIS A 176 28.78 -21.31 2.12
CA HIS A 176 28.41 -19.99 2.62
C HIS A 176 27.37 -20.10 3.74
N VAL A 177 27.38 -19.14 4.67
CA VAL A 177 26.44 -19.07 5.79
C VAL A 177 25.74 -17.72 5.78
N TRP A 178 24.44 -17.73 5.45
CA TRP A 178 23.62 -16.52 5.32
C TRP A 178 22.17 -16.77 5.75
N THR A 179 21.59 -15.76 6.40
CA THR A 179 20.18 -15.72 6.77
C THR A 179 19.38 -14.75 5.90
N THR A 180 20.07 -13.86 5.18
CA THR A 180 19.48 -12.64 4.64
C THR A 180 20.12 -12.28 3.30
N LEU A 181 19.29 -11.94 2.33
CA LEU A 181 19.61 -11.47 0.99
C LEU A 181 19.29 -9.98 0.89
N THR A 182 20.16 -9.21 0.24
CA THR A 182 19.90 -7.82 -0.12
C THR A 182 20.39 -7.54 -1.54
N PHE A 183 19.46 -7.25 -2.45
CA PHE A 183 19.76 -6.65 -3.75
C PHE A 183 19.89 -5.14 -3.58
N ASN A 184 20.92 -4.56 -4.18
CA ASN A 184 21.27 -3.14 -4.08
C ASN A 184 21.54 -2.57 -5.47
N VAL A 185 20.96 -1.41 -5.79
CA VAL A 185 21.09 -0.72 -7.08
C VAL A 185 21.60 0.69 -6.86
N ASN A 186 22.69 1.05 -7.56
CA ASN A 186 23.39 2.33 -7.44
C ASN A 186 23.76 2.68 -5.98
N MET A 187 24.14 1.65 -5.23
CA MET A 187 24.51 1.79 -3.82
C MET A 187 25.91 2.36 -3.66
N GLU A 188 25.95 3.67 -3.47
CA GLU A 188 27.10 4.40 -2.94
C GLU A 188 27.22 4.20 -1.42
N ALA A 189 28.44 4.11 -0.90
CA ALA A 189 28.70 4.04 0.53
C ALA A 189 30.12 4.48 0.86
N GLY A 190 30.27 5.50 1.71
CA GLY A 190 31.55 5.84 2.34
C GLY A 190 32.01 4.77 3.35
N VAL A 191 33.17 4.97 3.98
CA VAL A 191 33.77 4.00 4.90
C VAL A 191 32.85 3.69 6.09
N HIS A 192 32.44 2.42 6.23
CA HIS A 192 31.58 1.91 7.30
C HIS A 192 31.91 0.45 7.66
N THR A 193 31.25 -0.07 8.70
CA THR A 193 31.28 -1.49 9.12
C THR A 193 29.85 -1.92 9.47
N ASP A 194 29.48 -3.13 9.09
CA ASP A 194 28.14 -3.69 9.36
C ASP A 194 28.11 -4.39 10.72
N THR A 195 28.32 -3.63 11.80
CA THR A 195 28.50 -4.16 13.17
C THR A 195 27.29 -4.94 13.72
N SER A 196 26.12 -4.83 13.08
CA SER A 196 24.92 -5.64 13.37
C SER A 196 24.97 -7.06 12.78
N ASN A 197 25.91 -7.36 11.89
CA ASN A 197 26.06 -8.69 11.27
C ASN A 197 26.87 -9.62 12.19
N ALA A 198 26.56 -10.92 12.14
CA ALA A 198 27.31 -11.95 12.84
C ALA A 198 28.75 -12.08 12.29
N ALA A 199 29.63 -12.72 13.06
CA ALA A 199 31.06 -12.89 12.73
C ALA A 199 31.37 -13.94 11.61
N PHE A 200 30.36 -14.23 10.79
CA PHE A 200 30.51 -14.96 9.52
C PHE A 200 30.96 -14.00 8.42
N ASP A 201 31.54 -14.53 7.34
CA ASP A 201 31.83 -13.72 6.16
C ASP A 201 30.52 -13.32 5.45
N SER A 202 30.50 -12.13 4.84
CA SER A 202 29.44 -11.68 3.94
C SER A 202 29.91 -11.85 2.50
N MET A 203 29.02 -12.36 1.64
CA MET A 203 29.27 -12.46 0.20
C MET A 203 28.63 -11.26 -0.51
N LEU A 204 29.38 -10.62 -1.41
CA LEU A 204 28.87 -9.64 -2.38
C LEU A 204 29.09 -10.18 -3.79
N VAL A 205 28.06 -10.09 -4.63
CA VAL A 205 28.09 -10.49 -6.04
C VAL A 205 27.61 -9.32 -6.90
N GLY A 206 28.43 -8.80 -7.82
CA GLY A 206 27.95 -7.83 -8.81
C GLY A 206 27.23 -8.53 -9.96
N ILE A 207 25.94 -8.25 -10.13
CA ILE A 207 25.06 -8.96 -11.08
C ILE A 207 24.79 -8.19 -12.38
N SER A 208 25.11 -6.89 -12.42
CA SER A 208 25.17 -6.09 -13.66
C SER A 208 26.61 -5.88 -14.14
N HIS A 209 26.76 -5.37 -15.37
CA HIS A 209 28.05 -4.94 -15.92
C HIS A 209 28.22 -3.42 -15.85
N TYR A 210 29.24 -2.98 -15.14
CA TYR A 210 29.65 -1.58 -14.98
C TYR A 210 31.18 -1.44 -15.02
N ASP A 211 31.67 -0.28 -15.43
CA ASP A 211 33.09 0.09 -15.33
C ASP A 211 33.35 0.79 -13.98
N LEU A 212 34.50 0.48 -13.33
CA LEU A 212 34.86 0.91 -11.97
C LEU A 212 33.88 0.38 -10.90
N GLY A 213 33.49 1.16 -9.88
CA GLY A 213 32.53 0.71 -8.86
C GLY A 213 33.08 -0.34 -7.89
N GLU A 214 34.38 -0.32 -7.65
CA GLU A 214 35.11 -1.29 -6.83
C GLU A 214 34.70 -1.23 -5.35
N LEU A 215 34.75 -2.37 -4.65
CA LEU A 215 34.64 -2.40 -3.19
C LEU A 215 36.02 -2.12 -2.60
N TRP A 216 36.17 -1.00 -1.92
CA TRP A 216 37.35 -0.71 -1.10
C TRP A 216 37.22 -1.38 0.26
N LEU A 217 38.29 -2.03 0.72
CA LEU A 217 38.41 -2.69 2.01
C LEU A 217 39.68 -2.23 2.72
N ALA A 218 39.58 -1.84 3.98
CA ALA A 218 40.73 -1.48 4.81
C ALA A 218 41.66 -2.69 4.98
N GLU A 219 42.95 -2.49 4.72
CA GLU A 219 43.98 -3.54 4.71
C GLU A 219 45.34 -2.90 5.02
N ASP A 220 46.07 -3.45 5.99
CA ASP A 220 47.37 -2.92 6.40
C ASP A 220 48.39 -3.03 5.26
N GLY A 221 48.97 -1.89 4.87
CA GLY A 221 49.84 -1.78 3.68
C GLY A 221 49.08 -1.59 2.36
N GLY A 222 47.76 -1.40 2.38
CA GLY A 222 46.95 -1.07 1.21
C GLY A 222 47.35 0.25 0.55
N THR A 223 47.29 0.30 -0.79
CA THR A 223 47.73 1.44 -1.62
C THR A 223 46.66 2.48 -1.88
N VAL A 224 45.37 2.14 -1.71
CA VAL A 224 44.24 3.04 -1.93
C VAL A 224 43.78 3.56 -0.56
N TYR A 225 43.84 4.86 -0.35
CA TYR A 225 43.43 5.47 0.91
C TYR A 225 42.00 6.00 0.83
N GLN A 226 41.25 5.90 1.93
CA GLN A 226 39.93 6.50 2.08
C GLN A 226 39.86 7.33 3.37
N GLU A 227 39.17 8.46 3.34
CA GLU A 227 38.97 9.28 4.53
C GLU A 227 37.81 8.76 5.37
N HIS A 228 38.03 8.63 6.68
CA HIS A 228 36.98 8.40 7.66
C HIS A 228 37.26 9.25 8.91
N LYS A 229 36.35 10.18 9.22
CA LYS A 229 36.42 11.06 10.41
C LYS A 229 37.76 11.82 10.53
N GLY A 230 38.21 12.46 9.45
CA GLY A 230 39.46 13.24 9.44
C GLY A 230 40.74 12.39 9.48
N ARG A 231 40.66 11.09 9.21
CA ARG A 231 41.82 10.19 9.12
C ARG A 231 41.81 9.41 7.82
N MET A 232 42.95 9.37 7.14
CA MET A 232 43.16 8.53 5.95
C MET A 232 43.47 7.10 6.40
N ILE A 233 42.63 6.15 6.00
CA ILE A 233 42.80 4.71 6.28
C ILE A 233 43.37 4.04 5.01
N PRO A 234 44.45 3.26 5.10
CA PRO A 234 44.95 2.47 3.97
C PRO A 234 44.04 1.27 3.68
N GLY A 235 43.96 0.90 2.40
CA GLY A 235 43.18 -0.25 1.98
C GLY A 235 43.37 -0.58 0.51
N LYS A 236 42.51 -1.46 0.01
CA LYS A 236 42.63 -2.06 -1.31
C LYS A 236 41.28 -2.10 -1.98
N ALA A 237 41.25 -1.72 -3.25
CA ALA A 237 40.09 -1.84 -4.10
C ALA A 237 39.98 -3.25 -4.69
N TYR A 238 38.75 -3.77 -4.74
CA TYR A 238 38.40 -5.07 -5.31
C TYR A 238 37.31 -4.88 -6.37
N HIS A 239 37.55 -5.40 -7.57
CA HIS A 239 36.57 -5.38 -8.65
C HIS A 239 35.30 -6.18 -8.24
N THR A 240 34.13 -5.71 -8.69
CA THR A 240 32.83 -6.32 -8.31
C THR A 240 31.89 -6.57 -9.48
N SER A 241 32.00 -5.85 -10.59
CA SER A 241 31.27 -6.09 -11.84
C SER A 241 31.54 -7.52 -12.35
N GLY A 242 30.50 -8.34 -12.46
CA GLY A 242 30.63 -9.75 -12.84
C GLY A 242 31.52 -10.59 -11.91
N GLN A 243 31.57 -10.28 -10.60
CA GLN A 243 32.45 -10.98 -9.65
C GLN A 243 31.78 -11.21 -8.29
N ALA A 244 32.16 -12.32 -7.63
CA ALA A 244 31.75 -12.66 -6.26
C ALA A 244 32.94 -12.51 -5.30
N LEU A 245 32.72 -11.87 -4.16
CA LEU A 245 33.73 -11.53 -3.14
C LEU A 245 33.23 -11.88 -1.75
N LEU A 246 34.07 -12.52 -0.94
CA LEU A 246 33.78 -12.94 0.43
C LEU A 246 34.65 -12.14 1.43
N PHE A 247 34.03 -11.49 2.42
CA PHE A 247 34.76 -10.65 3.40
C PHE A 247 33.98 -10.42 4.72
N LYS A 248 34.69 -10.06 5.80
CA LYS A 248 34.08 -9.79 7.13
C LYS A 248 33.55 -8.36 7.26
N ALA A 249 32.42 -8.08 6.62
CA ALA A 249 31.74 -6.78 6.64
C ALA A 249 31.50 -6.21 8.06
N ASN A 250 31.37 -7.09 9.07
CA ASN A 250 31.09 -6.69 10.46
C ASN A 250 32.30 -6.12 11.22
N VAL A 251 33.53 -6.37 10.76
CA VAL A 251 34.78 -5.89 11.41
C VAL A 251 35.76 -5.20 10.45
N THR A 252 35.66 -5.41 9.14
CA THR A 252 36.53 -4.75 8.15
C THR A 252 35.87 -3.48 7.62
N PRO A 253 36.45 -2.28 7.88
CA PRO A 253 35.95 -1.03 7.29
C PRO A 253 35.98 -1.09 5.77
N HIS A 254 34.86 -0.69 5.15
CA HIS A 254 34.68 -0.84 3.70
C HIS A 254 33.84 0.29 3.10
N ALA A 255 34.06 0.54 1.81
CA ALA A 255 33.41 1.60 1.03
C ALA A 255 33.18 1.13 -0.42
N VAL A 256 32.24 1.76 -1.12
CA VAL A 256 32.05 1.58 -2.56
C VAL A 256 32.67 2.77 -3.27
N LEU A 257 33.64 2.52 -4.16
CA LEU A 257 34.25 3.56 -4.98
C LEU A 257 33.29 4.00 -6.11
N PRO A 258 33.43 5.23 -6.65
CA PRO A 258 32.61 5.68 -7.78
C PRO A 258 32.66 4.76 -9.00
N TRP A 259 31.55 4.68 -9.74
CA TRP A 259 31.45 4.04 -11.06
C TRP A 259 31.03 5.07 -12.12
N THR A 260 31.33 4.77 -13.39
CA THR A 260 31.13 5.72 -14.50
C THR A 260 30.16 5.24 -15.58
N THR A 261 29.86 3.94 -15.65
CA THR A 261 28.97 3.38 -16.67
C THR A 261 28.03 2.32 -16.08
N GLY A 262 26.78 2.30 -16.56
CA GLY A 262 25.76 1.34 -16.15
C GLY A 262 25.16 1.58 -14.76
N ASP A 263 23.96 1.05 -14.53
CA ASP A 263 23.41 0.89 -13.18
C ASP A 263 24.17 -0.24 -12.45
N ARG A 264 24.70 0.06 -11.26
CA ARG A 264 25.46 -0.87 -10.41
C ARG A 264 24.51 -1.73 -9.55
N PHE A 265 24.15 -2.92 -10.04
CA PHE A 265 23.38 -3.92 -9.30
C PHE A 265 24.33 -4.89 -8.59
N THR A 266 24.09 -5.12 -7.29
CA THR A 266 24.82 -6.08 -6.46
C THR A 266 23.85 -6.88 -5.59
N LEU A 267 24.13 -8.17 -5.38
CA LEU A 267 23.46 -9.03 -4.41
C LEU A 267 24.41 -9.28 -3.23
N VAL A 268 23.95 -9.05 -2.01
CA VAL A 268 24.69 -9.27 -0.76
C VAL A 268 24.00 -10.35 0.06
N ALA A 269 24.75 -11.36 0.50
CA ALA A 269 24.26 -12.46 1.32
C ALA A 269 25.03 -12.51 2.65
N HIS A 270 24.32 -12.26 3.75
CA HIS A 270 24.90 -12.07 5.09
C HIS A 270 24.09 -12.79 6.18
N THR A 271 24.66 -12.89 7.38
CA THR A 271 24.00 -13.47 8.58
C THR A 271 23.74 -12.37 9.62
N ILE A 272 22.50 -12.25 10.08
CA ILE A 272 22.11 -11.31 11.15
C ILE A 272 22.82 -11.63 12.48
N GLY A 273 23.16 -10.62 13.28
CA GLY A 273 23.86 -10.80 14.55
C GLY A 273 23.13 -11.72 15.55
N GLN A 274 21.79 -11.72 15.53
CA GLN A 274 20.94 -12.49 16.45
C GLN A 274 20.44 -13.83 15.88
N TYR A 275 21.14 -14.41 14.90
CA TYR A 275 20.75 -15.66 14.22
C TYR A 275 20.41 -16.82 15.16
N ALA A 276 21.08 -16.91 16.33
CA ALA A 276 20.87 -17.95 17.35
C ALA A 276 19.56 -17.79 18.16
N HIS A 277 18.72 -16.82 17.80
CA HIS A 277 17.43 -16.52 18.43
C HIS A 277 16.29 -16.40 17.40
N ILE A 278 16.50 -16.88 16.16
CA ILE A 278 15.41 -17.10 15.20
C ILE A 278 14.53 -18.24 15.75
N ALA A 279 13.21 -18.10 15.67
CA ALA A 279 12.27 -19.14 16.10
C ALA A 279 12.28 -20.35 15.16
N ASP A 280 12.03 -21.55 15.67
CA ASP A 280 12.15 -22.80 14.90
C ASP A 280 11.29 -22.78 13.62
N ASP A 281 10.03 -22.33 13.70
CA ASP A 281 9.13 -22.13 12.55
C ASP A 281 9.75 -21.25 11.44
N ASP A 282 10.50 -20.21 11.81
CA ASP A 282 11.12 -19.27 10.86
C ASP A 282 12.46 -19.81 10.34
N TYR A 283 13.17 -20.60 11.15
CA TYR A 283 14.36 -21.35 10.73
C TYR A 283 13.98 -22.40 9.66
N GLU A 284 12.90 -23.16 9.86
CA GLU A 284 12.41 -24.12 8.86
C GLU A 284 11.99 -23.45 7.56
N LYS A 285 11.25 -22.32 7.62
CA LYS A 285 10.88 -21.54 6.42
C LYS A 285 12.12 -21.10 5.61
N LEU A 286 13.14 -20.57 6.29
CA LEU A 286 14.40 -20.17 5.65
C LEU A 286 15.13 -21.37 5.05
N LEU A 287 15.15 -22.53 5.72
CA LEU A 287 15.75 -23.75 5.21
C LEU A 287 15.04 -24.24 3.94
N CYS A 288 13.70 -24.23 3.92
CA CYS A 288 12.88 -24.56 2.75
C CYS A 288 13.10 -23.61 1.58
N LEU A 289 13.28 -22.30 1.84
CA LEU A 289 13.64 -21.32 0.81
C LEU A 289 15.11 -21.41 0.36
N GLY A 290 15.92 -22.30 0.93
CA GLY A 290 17.29 -22.60 0.51
C GLY A 290 18.38 -21.73 1.14
N PHE A 291 18.11 -21.04 2.25
CA PHE A 291 19.13 -20.26 2.96
C PHE A 291 20.17 -21.18 3.65
N GLY A 292 21.45 -20.81 3.58
CA GLY A 292 22.54 -21.52 4.25
C GLY A 292 22.62 -21.19 5.74
N LEU A 293 21.77 -21.80 6.55
CA LEU A 293 21.63 -21.46 7.96
C LEU A 293 22.76 -22.03 8.85
N PRO A 294 23.22 -21.29 9.88
CA PRO A 294 24.14 -21.81 10.89
C PRO A 294 23.61 -23.09 11.54
N GLY A 295 24.44 -24.14 11.59
CA GLY A 295 24.08 -25.45 12.15
C GLY A 295 23.19 -26.33 11.26
N GLY A 296 22.75 -25.84 10.09
CA GLY A 296 21.92 -26.62 9.17
C GLY A 296 22.65 -27.82 8.56
N PRO A 297 21.92 -28.82 8.02
CA PRO A 297 22.52 -29.97 7.36
C PRO A 297 23.38 -29.52 6.18
N SER A 298 24.67 -29.85 6.22
CA SER A 298 25.65 -29.45 5.19
C SER A 298 25.18 -29.84 3.79
N ALA A 299 25.45 -29.00 2.77
CA ALA A 299 24.88 -29.07 1.41
C ALA A 299 24.98 -30.44 0.69
N ARG A 300 25.79 -31.38 1.19
CA ARG A 300 25.78 -32.80 0.82
C ARG A 300 24.43 -33.50 0.99
N TYR A 301 23.55 -33.04 1.90
CA TYR A 301 22.23 -33.65 2.14
C TYR A 301 21.09 -32.98 1.37
N GLN A 302 21.13 -31.66 1.13
CA GLN A 302 20.07 -30.93 0.43
C GLN A 302 19.85 -31.41 -1.02
N LEU A 303 20.88 -31.92 -1.69
CA LEU A 303 20.75 -32.53 -3.01
C LEU A 303 20.02 -33.88 -2.99
N HIS A 304 20.20 -34.68 -1.93
CA HIS A 304 19.68 -36.05 -1.87
C HIS A 304 18.24 -36.12 -1.32
N PHE A 305 17.82 -35.13 -0.52
CA PHE A 305 16.44 -35.03 -0.04
C PHE A 305 15.43 -34.82 -1.20
N ASN A 306 15.86 -34.21 -2.31
CA ASN A 306 15.04 -33.98 -3.49
C ASN A 306 14.89 -35.21 -4.43
N GLU A 307 15.71 -36.25 -4.28
CA GLU A 307 15.58 -37.48 -5.08
C GLU A 307 14.61 -38.49 -4.44
N LEU A 308 14.44 -38.45 -3.11
CA LEU A 308 13.75 -39.49 -2.33
C LEU A 308 12.21 -39.39 -2.28
N GLN A 309 11.59 -38.41 -2.93
CA GLN A 309 10.13 -38.26 -3.03
C GLN A 309 9.53 -38.66 -4.40
N MET A 310 10.31 -39.24 -5.32
CA MET A 310 9.82 -39.61 -6.67
C MET A 310 8.96 -40.88 -6.76
N THR A 311 8.63 -41.55 -5.63
CA THR A 311 7.73 -42.73 -5.65
C THR A 311 6.85 -42.83 -4.40
N LEU A 312 5.67 -42.17 -4.40
CA LEU A 312 4.35 -42.76 -4.11
C LEU A 312 3.23 -41.69 -4.01
N LEU A 313 2.16 -41.91 -4.77
CA LEU A 313 0.78 -41.42 -4.54
C LEU A 313 0.52 -39.89 -4.50
N PHE A 314 0.36 -39.30 -5.70
CA PHE A 314 -0.75 -38.36 -5.98
C PHE A 314 -2.08 -39.15 -6.14
N PRO A 315 -3.28 -38.52 -6.17
CA PRO A 315 -3.62 -37.10 -5.95
C PRO A 315 -4.52 -36.92 -4.68
N ALA A 316 -5.14 -35.80 -4.31
CA ALA A 316 -5.48 -34.56 -5.03
C ALA A 316 -5.70 -33.33 -4.09
N PHE A 317 -5.86 -32.15 -4.69
CA PHE A 317 -6.39 -30.87 -4.13
C PHE A 317 -5.59 -30.13 -3.02
N THR A 318 -4.73 -29.19 -3.46
CA THR A 318 -4.87 -27.71 -3.32
C THR A 318 -5.87 -27.12 -2.30
N THR A 319 -5.70 -25.95 -1.66
CA THR A 319 -4.60 -24.94 -1.61
C THR A 319 -4.99 -23.83 -0.58
N VAL A 320 -4.05 -23.39 0.28
CA VAL A 320 -3.91 -22.04 0.92
C VAL A 320 -4.97 -21.48 1.92
N HIS A 321 -4.43 -20.97 3.05
CA HIS A 321 -4.67 -19.70 3.82
C HIS A 321 -5.78 -18.69 3.35
N VAL A 322 -6.27 -17.67 4.09
CA VAL A 322 -6.01 -17.10 5.46
C VAL A 322 -7.18 -16.22 5.96
N LEU A 323 -7.18 -15.95 7.28
CA LEU A 323 -7.73 -14.84 8.12
C LEU A 323 -8.11 -13.49 7.42
N LEU A 324 -8.89 -12.51 7.98
CA LEU A 324 -9.27 -12.17 9.38
C LEU A 324 -10.43 -11.12 9.54
N LEU A 325 -11.38 -11.33 10.49
CA LEU A 325 -12.27 -10.30 11.14
C LEU A 325 -13.25 -9.55 10.19
N ASP A 326 -14.25 -8.69 10.50
CA ASP A 326 -15.06 -8.17 11.65
C ASP A 326 -16.10 -7.17 11.07
N LYS A 327 -17.40 -7.08 11.52
CA LYS A 327 -18.11 -5.78 11.86
C LYS A 327 -19.65 -5.66 12.08
N LEU A 328 -20.01 -4.67 12.94
CA LEU A 328 -21.12 -3.66 12.88
C LEU A 328 -22.61 -4.09 13.07
N VAL A 329 -23.57 -3.32 13.69
CA VAL A 329 -23.57 -1.99 14.40
C VAL A 329 -24.90 -1.66 15.17
N LYS A 330 -24.94 -0.54 15.94
CA LYS A 330 -26.08 0.26 16.51
C LYS A 330 -26.69 -0.25 17.85
N VAL A 331 -27.34 0.56 18.71
CA VAL A 331 -28.00 1.92 18.64
C VAL A 331 -27.55 2.84 19.82
N GLY A 332 -27.83 4.16 19.78
CA GLY A 332 -27.64 5.16 20.88
C GLY A 332 -28.82 5.21 21.89
N PRO A 333 -29.22 6.35 22.54
CA PRO A 333 -28.80 7.78 22.36
C PRO A 333 -28.51 8.56 23.68
N PHE A 334 -28.15 9.87 23.63
CA PHE A 334 -28.76 10.96 24.47
C PHE A 334 -28.37 12.41 24.09
N ILE A 335 -28.99 13.38 24.78
CA ILE A 335 -29.07 14.84 24.55
C ILE A 335 -27.86 15.64 25.09
N GLY A 336 -27.51 16.76 24.44
CA GLY A 336 -26.66 17.82 25.02
C GLY A 336 -26.67 19.12 24.18
N ALA A 337 -26.80 20.29 24.81
CA ALA A 337 -26.90 21.60 24.13
C ALA A 337 -25.69 22.51 24.46
N GLY A 338 -25.35 23.47 23.58
CA GLY A 338 -24.21 24.38 23.84
C GLY A 338 -23.99 25.51 22.83
N SER A 339 -24.60 26.66 23.08
CA SER A 339 -24.10 28.02 22.77
C SER A 339 -23.36 28.29 21.45
N THR A 340 -24.09 28.80 20.45
CA THR A 340 -23.50 29.78 19.52
C THR A 340 -23.18 31.08 20.26
N ARG A 341 -21.97 31.62 20.09
CA ARG A 341 -21.66 33.01 20.49
C ARG A 341 -20.68 33.64 19.50
N ALA A 342 -21.03 34.81 19.00
CA ALA A 342 -20.18 35.59 18.10
C ALA A 342 -19.28 36.54 18.90
N TYR A 343 -18.17 36.94 18.30
CA TYR A 343 -17.53 38.23 18.54
C TYR A 343 -17.02 38.81 17.23
N GLY A 344 -17.07 40.13 17.13
CA GLY A 344 -16.42 40.92 16.09
C GLY A 344 -16.09 42.29 16.64
N SER A 345 -15.12 42.96 16.02
CA SER A 345 -14.74 44.37 16.19
C SER A 345 -14.64 44.93 17.63
N ALA A 346 -13.41 45.14 18.09
CA ALA A 346 -13.11 46.25 18.99
C ALA A 346 -11.69 46.79 18.76
N TYR A 347 -11.60 48.12 18.79
CA TYR A 347 -10.42 48.96 18.55
C TYR A 347 -9.28 48.81 19.58
N ALA A 348 -8.08 49.19 19.13
CA ALA A 348 -7.06 49.94 19.86
C ALA A 348 -6.63 49.45 21.26
N ALA A 349 -5.48 48.75 21.29
CA ALA A 349 -4.64 48.66 22.48
C ALA A 349 -3.17 48.87 22.08
N THR A 350 -2.68 50.11 22.15
CA THR A 350 -1.23 50.39 22.25
C THR A 350 -0.78 50.03 23.67
N GLY A 351 -0.59 48.74 23.92
CA GLY A 351 -0.21 48.22 25.24
C GLY A 351 0.43 46.84 25.12
N THR A 352 1.67 46.75 25.59
CA THR A 352 2.36 45.50 25.98
C THR A 352 2.27 44.33 24.99
N ALA A 353 3.25 44.22 24.09
CA ALA A 353 3.55 42.95 23.41
C ALA A 353 3.82 41.82 24.44
N GLU A 354 4.34 42.18 25.62
CA GLU A 354 4.52 41.32 26.78
C GLU A 354 3.23 40.58 27.18
N ALA A 355 2.08 41.26 27.28
CA ALA A 355 0.82 40.61 27.69
C ALA A 355 0.30 39.57 26.68
N VAL A 356 0.60 39.76 25.38
CA VAL A 356 0.27 38.77 24.33
C VAL A 356 1.26 37.59 24.38
N ALA A 357 2.54 37.85 24.66
CA ALA A 357 3.54 36.81 24.85
C ALA A 357 3.26 35.97 26.11
N GLU A 358 2.91 36.61 27.22
CA GLU A 358 2.57 35.99 28.50
C GLU A 358 1.32 35.09 28.37
N SER A 359 0.25 35.59 27.75
CA SER A 359 -0.94 34.78 27.47
C SER A 359 -0.66 33.59 26.53
N SER A 360 0.29 33.72 25.60
CA SER A 360 0.74 32.63 24.72
C SER A 360 1.58 31.58 25.47
N ARG A 361 2.43 32.02 26.41
CA ARG A 361 3.29 31.18 27.26
C ARG A 361 2.45 30.25 28.13
N ASP A 362 1.47 30.81 28.85
CA ASP A 362 0.52 30.03 29.66
C ASP A 362 -0.22 28.98 28.81
N LEU A 363 -0.66 29.34 27.60
CA LEU A 363 -1.42 28.45 26.72
C LEU A 363 -0.59 27.29 26.17
N LYS A 364 0.73 27.47 25.95
CA LYS A 364 1.67 26.37 25.67
C LYS A 364 1.83 25.47 26.90
N LYS A 365 1.98 26.06 28.09
CA LYS A 365 2.21 25.35 29.37
C LYS A 365 1.02 24.45 29.75
N ASP A 366 -0.18 24.99 29.65
CA ASP A 366 -1.46 24.30 29.88
C ASP A 366 -1.65 23.09 28.94
N ALA A 367 -1.14 23.18 27.70
CA ALA A 367 -1.17 22.11 26.73
C ALA A 367 -0.12 21.01 27.01
N LEU A 368 1.03 21.37 27.58
CA LEU A 368 2.08 20.43 27.96
C LEU A 368 1.72 19.63 29.23
N GLN A 369 1.15 20.30 30.25
CA GLN A 369 0.62 19.65 31.46
C GLN A 369 -0.34 18.50 31.10
N ARG A 370 -1.39 18.80 30.33
CA ARG A 370 -2.41 17.82 29.91
C ARG A 370 -1.83 16.64 29.13
N LEU A 371 -0.73 16.84 28.42
CA LEU A 371 -0.04 15.77 27.69
C LEU A 371 0.65 14.81 28.66
N PHE A 372 1.29 15.31 29.72
CA PHE A 372 1.86 14.47 30.77
C PHE A 372 0.78 13.79 31.61
N ASP A 373 -0.32 14.48 31.97
CA ASP A 373 -1.46 13.90 32.69
C ASP A 373 -2.02 12.66 31.96
N LEU A 374 -2.31 12.81 30.65
CA LEU A 374 -2.84 11.73 29.79
C LEU A 374 -1.85 10.57 29.59
N ALA A 375 -0.55 10.84 29.69
CA ALA A 375 0.49 9.83 29.61
C ALA A 375 0.62 9.03 30.91
N GLU A 376 0.62 9.69 32.08
CA GLU A 376 0.65 9.03 33.40
C GLU A 376 -0.62 8.20 33.63
N GLU A 377 -1.80 8.69 33.23
CA GLU A 377 -3.05 7.93 33.26
C GLU A 377 -2.96 6.65 32.39
N HIS A 378 -2.46 6.76 31.16
CA HIS A 378 -2.29 5.62 30.25
C HIS A 378 -1.26 4.60 30.78
N GLU A 379 -0.14 5.05 31.36
CA GLU A 379 0.84 4.15 31.97
C GLU A 379 0.29 3.49 33.26
N HIS A 380 -0.49 4.21 34.08
CA HIS A 380 -1.18 3.62 35.24
C HIS A 380 -2.23 2.59 34.82
N GLU A 381 -3.03 2.85 33.79
CA GLU A 381 -3.94 1.89 33.16
C GLU A 381 -3.18 0.62 32.74
N MET A 382 -2.07 0.78 32.00
CA MET A 382 -1.27 -0.34 31.50
C MET A 382 -0.54 -1.10 32.61
N ALA A 383 -0.06 -0.43 33.65
CA ALA A 383 0.50 -1.04 34.84
C ALA A 383 -0.57 -1.83 35.63
N GLN A 384 -1.76 -1.28 35.83
CA GLN A 384 -2.88 -2.00 36.44
C GLN A 384 -3.31 -3.21 35.61
N ARG A 385 -3.38 -3.11 34.28
CA ARG A 385 -3.65 -4.24 33.37
C ARG A 385 -2.58 -5.34 33.51
N LYS A 386 -1.30 -4.96 33.63
CA LYS A 386 -0.16 -5.88 33.83
C LYS A 386 -0.17 -6.57 35.20
N GLU A 387 -0.50 -5.84 36.26
CA GLU A 387 -0.61 -6.36 37.63
C GLU A 387 -1.84 -7.26 37.82
N ARG A 388 -3.00 -6.88 37.24
CA ARG A 388 -4.21 -7.73 37.19
C ARG A 388 -3.97 -9.03 36.42
N ARG A 389 -3.21 -9.00 35.31
CA ARG A 389 -2.72 -10.21 34.63
C ARG A 389 -1.85 -11.04 35.57
N ARG A 390 -0.82 -10.46 36.19
CA ARG A 390 0.12 -11.17 37.08
C ARG A 390 -0.58 -11.88 38.23
N ARG A 391 -1.50 -11.20 38.94
CA ARG A 391 -2.24 -11.79 40.09
C ARG A 391 -3.29 -12.84 39.68
N SER A 392 -3.77 -12.82 38.44
CA SER A 392 -4.73 -13.84 37.94
C SER A 392 -4.06 -15.07 37.32
N CYS A 393 -2.75 -15.00 37.05
CA CYS A 393 -2.09 -15.87 36.06
C CYS A 393 -1.92 -17.35 36.45
N LEU A 394 -1.90 -17.68 37.75
CA LEU A 394 -1.48 -19.04 38.19
C LEU A 394 -2.61 -20.01 38.53
N HIS A 395 -3.81 -19.52 38.88
CA HIS A 395 -4.95 -20.39 39.23
C HIS A 395 -6.19 -20.16 38.34
N LYS A 396 -6.33 -18.97 37.73
CA LYS A 396 -7.45 -18.67 36.82
C LYS A 396 -7.15 -19.02 35.37
N VAL A 397 -5.88 -19.14 35.00
CA VAL A 397 -5.47 -19.47 33.62
C VAL A 397 -5.81 -20.91 33.25
N SER A 398 -5.60 -21.89 34.13
CA SER A 398 -6.01 -23.28 33.87
C SER A 398 -7.52 -23.41 33.65
N GLU A 399 -8.33 -22.77 34.49
CA GLU A 399 -9.80 -22.80 34.39
C GLU A 399 -10.32 -22.04 33.16
N LEU A 400 -9.71 -20.89 32.81
CA LEU A 400 -10.09 -20.11 31.62
C LEU A 400 -9.58 -20.73 30.32
N PHE A 401 -8.41 -21.38 30.30
CA PHE A 401 -7.99 -22.19 29.15
C PHE A 401 -8.89 -23.42 28.99
N ALA A 402 -9.29 -24.09 30.08
CA ALA A 402 -10.24 -25.20 29.99
C ALA A 402 -11.58 -24.75 29.38
N LYS A 403 -12.13 -23.62 29.85
CA LYS A 403 -13.37 -23.03 29.31
C LYS A 403 -13.24 -22.58 27.86
N LYS A 404 -12.16 -21.87 27.50
CA LYS A 404 -11.93 -21.41 26.12
C LYS A 404 -11.63 -22.57 25.16
N ASN A 405 -10.87 -23.58 25.59
CA ASN A 405 -10.61 -24.76 24.76
C ASN A 405 -11.88 -25.58 24.54
N LEU A 406 -12.74 -25.69 25.57
CA LEU A 406 -14.06 -26.30 25.43
C LEU A 406 -14.95 -25.51 24.46
N GLU A 407 -15.01 -24.18 24.59
CA GLU A 407 -15.73 -23.27 23.68
C GLU A 407 -15.28 -23.46 22.22
N MET A 408 -13.98 -23.31 21.94
CA MET A 408 -13.41 -23.52 20.59
C MET A 408 -13.64 -24.93 20.05
N THR A 409 -13.65 -25.96 20.92
CA THR A 409 -13.97 -27.35 20.52
C THR A 409 -15.45 -27.50 20.17
N VAL A 410 -16.36 -26.90 20.96
CA VAL A 410 -17.80 -26.87 20.67
C VAL A 410 -18.07 -26.14 19.35
N ASP A 411 -17.47 -24.96 19.13
CA ASP A 411 -17.64 -24.21 17.88
C ASP A 411 -17.14 -25.01 16.66
N THR A 412 -16.00 -25.68 16.77
CA THR A 412 -15.44 -26.51 15.68
C THR A 412 -16.34 -27.71 15.37
N ILE A 413 -16.88 -28.38 16.39
CA ILE A 413 -17.82 -29.49 16.21
C ILE A 413 -19.13 -28.97 15.60
N MET A 414 -19.68 -27.87 16.11
CA MET A 414 -20.96 -27.35 15.64
C MET A 414 -20.88 -26.78 14.22
N ALA A 415 -19.74 -26.23 13.78
CA ALA A 415 -19.50 -25.90 12.37
C ALA A 415 -19.70 -27.12 11.45
N VAL A 416 -19.17 -28.29 11.82
CA VAL A 416 -19.37 -29.55 11.09
C VAL A 416 -20.84 -30.01 11.15
N VAL A 417 -21.49 -29.89 12.31
CA VAL A 417 -22.93 -30.22 12.47
C VAL A 417 -23.82 -29.32 11.61
N ILE A 418 -23.52 -28.01 11.48
CA ILE A 418 -24.26 -27.11 10.58
C ILE A 418 -24.04 -27.49 9.11
N ALA A 419 -22.81 -27.82 8.71
CA ALA A 419 -22.50 -28.26 7.35
C ALA A 419 -23.22 -29.58 6.98
N LEU A 420 -23.22 -30.56 7.89
CA LEU A 420 -23.94 -31.82 7.72
C LEU A 420 -25.47 -31.62 7.65
N ASN A 421 -26.02 -30.73 8.49
CA ASN A 421 -27.43 -30.33 8.45
C ASN A 421 -27.78 -29.63 7.11
N ALA A 422 -26.92 -28.76 6.59
CA ALA A 422 -27.13 -28.12 5.29
C ALA A 422 -27.15 -29.13 4.12
N LEU A 423 -26.21 -30.08 4.10
CA LEU A 423 -26.19 -31.18 3.13
C LEU A 423 -27.44 -32.08 3.25
N PHE A 424 -27.81 -32.42 4.48
CA PHE A 424 -29.01 -33.20 4.80
C PHE A 424 -30.30 -32.52 4.34
N ILE A 425 -30.43 -31.20 4.54
CA ILE A 425 -31.57 -30.41 4.05
C ILE A 425 -31.68 -30.54 2.52
N GLY A 426 -30.56 -30.42 1.79
CA GLY A 426 -30.51 -30.65 0.35
C GLY A 426 -31.02 -32.03 -0.06
N LEU A 427 -30.42 -33.10 0.48
CA LEU A 427 -30.82 -34.48 0.19
C LEU A 427 -32.29 -34.75 0.54
N SER A 428 -32.79 -34.19 1.65
CA SER A 428 -34.19 -34.32 2.07
C SER A 428 -35.19 -33.53 1.20
N SER A 429 -34.70 -32.61 0.35
CA SER A 429 -35.52 -31.82 -0.57
C SER A 429 -35.80 -32.55 -1.89
N ASP A 430 -34.94 -33.50 -2.27
CA ASP A 430 -35.08 -34.29 -3.51
C ASP A 430 -35.77 -35.65 -3.25
N MET A 431 -35.68 -36.18 -2.03
CA MET A 431 -36.22 -37.50 -1.65
C MET A 431 -37.65 -37.43 -1.08
N ASP A 432 -38.62 -37.13 -1.95
CA ASP A 432 -40.03 -37.02 -1.59
C ASP A 432 -40.68 -38.38 -1.22
N THR A 433 -41.65 -38.34 -0.30
CA THR A 433 -42.57 -39.42 0.13
C THR A 433 -42.05 -40.52 1.10
N ASP A 434 -41.16 -41.43 0.72
CA ASP A 434 -41.05 -42.74 1.43
C ASP A 434 -40.33 -42.72 2.80
N GLY A 435 -39.56 -41.65 3.11
CA GLY A 435 -38.69 -41.60 4.29
C GLY A 435 -39.18 -40.76 5.48
N HIS A 436 -40.40 -40.21 5.43
CA HIS A 436 -40.83 -39.07 6.27
C HIS A 436 -40.51 -39.16 7.78
N VAL A 437 -40.71 -40.32 8.42
CA VAL A 437 -40.42 -40.48 9.86
C VAL A 437 -38.92 -40.47 10.15
N GLY A 438 -38.10 -41.10 9.29
CA GLY A 438 -36.64 -41.11 9.43
C GLY A 438 -36.04 -39.71 9.25
N TRP A 439 -36.51 -38.97 8.24
CA TRP A 439 -36.11 -37.58 8.03
C TRP A 439 -36.46 -36.70 9.24
N MET A 440 -37.65 -36.86 9.82
CA MET A 440 -38.11 -36.11 11.00
C MET A 440 -37.29 -36.42 12.27
N VAL A 441 -36.86 -37.68 12.45
CA VAL A 441 -35.99 -38.07 13.58
C VAL A 441 -34.61 -37.42 13.48
N VAL A 442 -34.02 -37.37 12.28
CA VAL A 442 -32.70 -36.74 12.07
C VAL A 442 -32.78 -35.21 12.16
N ASP A 443 -33.85 -34.59 11.65
CA ASP A 443 -34.18 -33.18 11.90
C ASP A 443 -34.21 -32.87 13.41
N GLY A 444 -34.93 -33.69 14.19
CA GLY A 444 -35.03 -33.55 15.64
C GLY A 444 -33.69 -33.72 16.36
N MET A 445 -32.85 -34.66 15.92
CA MET A 445 -31.50 -34.85 16.43
C MET A 445 -30.63 -33.59 16.22
N PHE A 446 -30.65 -33.00 15.02
CA PHE A 446 -29.96 -31.73 14.76
C PHE A 446 -30.49 -30.60 15.65
N SER A 447 -31.82 -30.46 15.80
CA SER A 447 -32.41 -29.46 16.70
C SER A 447 -31.96 -29.63 18.16
N VAL A 448 -31.83 -30.87 18.67
CA VAL A 448 -31.32 -31.14 20.03
C VAL A 448 -29.85 -30.74 20.17
N LEU A 449 -29.00 -30.98 19.16
CA LEU A 449 -27.60 -30.57 19.18
C LEU A 449 -27.45 -29.03 19.25
N PHE A 450 -28.27 -28.26 18.52
CA PHE A 450 -28.25 -26.80 18.61
C PHE A 450 -28.78 -26.26 19.95
N ILE A 451 -29.77 -26.93 20.56
CA ILE A 451 -30.25 -26.59 21.91
C ILE A 451 -29.14 -26.86 22.95
N PHE A 452 -28.35 -27.93 22.78
CA PHE A 452 -27.20 -28.23 23.63
C PHE A 452 -26.05 -27.23 23.44
N GLU A 453 -25.75 -26.82 22.21
CA GLU A 453 -24.81 -25.73 21.90
C GLU A 453 -25.22 -24.43 22.61
N LEU A 454 -26.47 -23.99 22.43
CA LEU A 454 -26.97 -22.76 23.06
C LEU A 454 -26.93 -22.87 24.60
N GLY A 455 -27.33 -24.01 25.16
CA GLY A 455 -27.26 -24.28 26.60
C GLY A 455 -25.83 -24.25 27.15
N THR A 456 -24.86 -24.84 26.45
CA THR A 456 -23.45 -24.83 26.87
C THR A 456 -22.83 -23.43 26.71
N LYS A 457 -23.10 -22.70 25.61
CA LYS A 457 -22.65 -21.32 25.42
C LYS A 457 -23.20 -20.37 26.48
N ILE A 458 -24.48 -20.50 26.85
CA ILE A 458 -25.11 -19.76 27.96
C ILE A 458 -24.50 -20.17 29.32
N GLY A 459 -24.18 -21.45 29.52
CA GLY A 459 -23.51 -21.94 30.74
C GLY A 459 -22.08 -21.43 30.91
N ILE A 460 -21.33 -21.25 29.82
CA ILE A 460 -19.97 -20.70 29.82
C ILE A 460 -19.98 -19.18 30.05
N HIS A 461 -20.88 -18.45 29.39
CA HIS A 461 -20.92 -16.98 29.40
C HIS A 461 -21.77 -16.37 30.52
N GLY A 462 -22.81 -17.07 30.97
CA GLY A 462 -23.88 -16.49 31.78
C GLY A 462 -24.90 -15.71 30.94
N TRP A 463 -26.18 -15.91 31.26
CA TRP A 463 -27.34 -15.41 30.50
C TRP A 463 -27.26 -13.93 30.10
N ARG A 464 -26.87 -13.05 31.04
CA ARG A 464 -26.80 -11.60 30.81
C ARG A 464 -25.68 -11.19 29.86
N GLN A 465 -24.54 -11.89 29.87
CA GLN A 465 -23.40 -11.57 29.01
C GLN A 465 -23.57 -12.18 27.62
N HIS A 466 -24.25 -13.31 27.48
CA HIS A 466 -24.56 -13.92 26.19
C HIS A 466 -25.53 -13.04 25.36
N PHE A 467 -26.63 -12.57 25.95
CA PHE A 467 -27.66 -11.80 25.23
C PHE A 467 -27.53 -10.27 25.27
N PHE A 468 -26.68 -9.70 26.13
CA PHE A 468 -26.42 -8.25 26.20
C PHE A 468 -24.92 -7.88 26.13
N GLY A 469 -24.07 -8.82 25.69
CA GLY A 469 -22.65 -8.59 25.42
C GLY A 469 -22.37 -8.00 24.03
N PRO A 470 -21.08 -7.80 23.66
CA PRO A 470 -20.71 -7.22 22.36
C PRO A 470 -21.15 -8.06 21.14
N PHE A 471 -21.32 -9.37 21.31
CA PHE A 471 -21.81 -10.30 20.28
C PHE A 471 -23.31 -10.60 20.38
N ALA A 472 -24.06 -9.82 21.18
CA ALA A 472 -25.49 -10.03 21.44
C ALA A 472 -26.35 -10.21 20.19
N PHE A 473 -26.06 -9.48 19.10
CA PHE A 473 -26.84 -9.58 17.86
C PHE A 473 -26.73 -10.97 17.22
N SER A 474 -25.51 -11.52 17.15
CA SER A 474 -25.25 -12.86 16.58
C SER A 474 -25.85 -13.95 17.46
N ASN A 475 -25.59 -13.91 18.77
CA ASN A 475 -26.15 -14.84 19.76
C ASN A 475 -27.70 -14.83 19.78
N CYS A 476 -28.30 -13.64 19.67
CA CYS A 476 -29.76 -13.47 19.63
C CYS A 476 -30.33 -13.97 18.29
N PHE A 477 -29.64 -13.77 17.16
CA PHE A 477 -30.02 -14.33 15.87
C PHE A 477 -30.00 -15.86 15.89
N ASP A 478 -28.94 -16.49 16.40
CA ASP A 478 -28.87 -17.95 16.50
C ASP A 478 -29.93 -18.52 17.46
N ALA A 479 -30.16 -17.88 18.60
CA ALA A 479 -31.26 -18.24 19.50
C ALA A 479 -32.64 -18.09 18.84
N CYS A 480 -32.88 -17.03 18.07
CA CYS A 480 -34.11 -16.86 17.27
C CYS A 480 -34.27 -17.97 16.23
N LEU A 481 -33.20 -18.38 15.54
CA LEU A 481 -33.25 -19.51 14.61
C LEU A 481 -33.58 -20.83 15.34
N ILE A 482 -32.98 -21.08 16.51
CA ILE A 482 -33.24 -22.29 17.32
C ILE A 482 -34.70 -22.31 17.85
N ILE A 483 -35.23 -21.15 18.25
CA ILE A 483 -36.66 -21.02 18.63
C ILE A 483 -37.56 -21.29 17.42
N THR A 484 -37.19 -20.80 16.23
CA THR A 484 -37.96 -21.02 15.00
C THR A 484 -37.96 -22.51 14.60
N ASP A 485 -36.82 -23.20 14.74
CA ASP A 485 -36.69 -24.65 14.56
C ASP A 485 -37.58 -25.42 15.53
N LEU A 486 -37.58 -25.04 16.81
CA LEU A 486 -38.39 -25.68 17.85
C LEU A 486 -39.89 -25.49 17.60
N ILE A 487 -40.32 -24.29 17.20
CA ILE A 487 -41.71 -24.01 16.80
C ILE A 487 -42.09 -24.88 15.59
N GLN A 488 -41.23 -24.99 14.58
CA GLN A 488 -41.47 -25.84 13.41
C GLN A 488 -41.58 -27.33 13.76
N LEU A 489 -40.73 -27.82 14.67
CA LEU A 489 -40.76 -29.20 15.15
C LEU A 489 -42.06 -29.49 15.95
N ILE A 490 -42.47 -28.59 16.84
CA ILE A 490 -43.73 -28.69 17.58
C ILE A 490 -44.92 -28.72 16.61
N ILE A 491 -44.96 -27.82 15.61
CA ILE A 491 -45.99 -27.81 14.57
C ILE A 491 -46.06 -29.15 13.83
N GLN A 492 -44.92 -29.78 13.51
CA GLN A 492 -44.87 -31.08 12.85
C GLN A 492 -45.27 -32.26 13.75
N ILE A 493 -45.11 -32.15 15.06
CA ILE A 493 -45.51 -33.18 16.05
C ILE A 493 -47.00 -33.05 16.43
N THR A 494 -47.54 -31.84 16.51
CA THR A 494 -48.90 -31.58 17.03
C THR A 494 -49.99 -31.60 15.96
N ILE A 495 -49.68 -31.24 14.70
CA ILE A 495 -50.66 -31.18 13.60
C ILE A 495 -50.86 -32.50 12.78
N PRO A 496 -50.07 -33.59 12.87
CA PRO A 496 -50.19 -34.74 11.94
C PRO A 496 -51.44 -35.61 12.13
N GLY A 497 -52.36 -35.22 13.02
CA GLY A 497 -53.61 -35.94 13.31
C GLY A 497 -54.87 -35.06 13.39
N ILE A 498 -54.82 -33.77 13.03
CA ILE A 498 -56.00 -32.89 13.06
C ILE A 498 -56.57 -32.71 11.65
N SER A 499 -57.69 -33.40 11.37
CA SER A 499 -58.51 -33.19 10.18
C SER A 499 -59.20 -31.81 10.27
N LEU A 500 -58.54 -30.77 9.77
CA LEU A 500 -59.06 -29.41 9.70
C LEU A 500 -59.45 -29.08 8.26
N ASP A 501 -60.74 -29.20 7.94
CA ASP A 501 -61.30 -28.69 6.68
C ASP A 501 -61.19 -27.14 6.57
N ASP A 502 -60.98 -26.45 7.70
CA ASP A 502 -60.66 -25.01 7.82
C ASP A 502 -59.15 -24.70 7.88
N ALA A 503 -58.25 -25.64 7.58
CA ALA A 503 -56.81 -25.38 7.61
C ALA A 503 -56.38 -24.36 6.54
N PRO A 504 -55.42 -23.45 6.84
CA PRO A 504 -54.82 -22.61 5.81
C PRO A 504 -54.17 -23.47 4.71
N PRO A 505 -54.27 -23.06 3.43
CA PRO A 505 -53.92 -23.90 2.29
C PRO A 505 -52.48 -24.44 2.38
N ALA A 506 -52.27 -25.67 1.92
CA ALA A 506 -51.01 -26.40 2.05
C ALA A 506 -49.77 -25.68 1.48
N SER A 507 -49.96 -24.64 0.66
CA SER A 507 -48.91 -23.69 0.27
C SER A 507 -48.23 -23.02 1.47
N ILE A 508 -48.97 -22.64 2.52
CA ILE A 508 -48.39 -22.00 3.71
C ILE A 508 -47.50 -22.99 4.48
N PHE A 509 -47.93 -24.25 4.64
CA PHE A 509 -47.10 -25.30 5.23
C PHE A 509 -45.88 -25.64 4.37
N ARG A 510 -45.96 -25.51 3.03
CA ARG A 510 -44.78 -25.59 2.13
C ARG A 510 -43.83 -24.40 2.35
N THR A 511 -44.34 -23.17 2.45
CA THR A 511 -43.51 -21.99 2.75
C THR A 511 -42.83 -22.09 4.11
N VAL A 512 -43.50 -22.65 5.12
CA VAL A 512 -42.89 -22.93 6.43
C VAL A 512 -41.74 -23.94 6.32
N ARG A 513 -41.81 -24.93 5.41
CA ARG A 513 -40.65 -25.83 5.15
C ARG A 513 -39.42 -25.08 4.63
N LEU A 514 -39.58 -24.00 3.84
CA LEU A 514 -38.46 -23.18 3.36
C LEU A 514 -37.72 -22.45 4.48
N ILE A 515 -38.35 -22.22 5.64
CA ILE A 515 -37.70 -21.60 6.81
C ILE A 515 -36.54 -22.46 7.32
N LYS A 516 -36.52 -23.78 7.06
CA LYS A 516 -35.35 -24.64 7.34
C LYS A 516 -34.06 -24.13 6.68
N ILE A 517 -34.14 -23.46 5.53
CA ILE A 517 -32.96 -22.91 4.83
C ILE A 517 -32.27 -21.83 5.69
N ALA A 518 -33.01 -21.14 6.58
CA ALA A 518 -32.43 -20.16 7.50
C ALA A 518 -31.41 -20.77 8.49
N ARG A 519 -31.43 -22.10 8.71
CA ARG A 519 -30.40 -22.83 9.48
C ARG A 519 -29.01 -22.71 8.85
N VAL A 520 -28.93 -22.64 7.52
CA VAL A 520 -27.68 -22.50 6.77
C VAL A 520 -27.04 -21.13 7.03
N LEU A 521 -27.84 -20.11 7.38
CA LEU A 521 -27.33 -18.77 7.73
C LEU A 521 -26.49 -18.78 9.01
N ARG A 522 -26.57 -19.81 9.87
CA ARG A 522 -25.64 -19.97 11.01
C ARG A 522 -24.18 -20.11 10.56
N LEU A 523 -23.91 -20.59 9.34
CA LEU A 523 -22.56 -20.60 8.77
C LEU A 523 -21.95 -19.19 8.70
N VAL A 524 -22.77 -18.15 8.47
CA VAL A 524 -22.30 -16.75 8.37
C VAL A 524 -21.75 -16.24 9.71
N ASN A 525 -22.16 -16.81 10.85
CA ASN A 525 -21.60 -16.47 12.16
C ASN A 525 -20.23 -17.11 12.44
N ILE A 526 -19.76 -18.05 11.60
CA ILE A 526 -18.47 -18.73 11.79
C ILE A 526 -17.31 -17.80 11.43
N ASP A 527 -16.28 -17.79 12.28
CA ASP A 527 -15.07 -16.96 12.17
C ASP A 527 -14.36 -17.00 10.81
N VAL A 528 -14.52 -18.10 10.05
CA VAL A 528 -13.96 -18.30 8.71
C VAL A 528 -14.60 -17.40 7.64
N PHE A 529 -15.86 -16.99 7.81
CA PHE A 529 -16.55 -16.12 6.86
C PHE A 529 -16.46 -14.63 7.20
N LYS A 530 -15.61 -14.26 8.16
CA LYS A 530 -15.45 -12.86 8.59
C LYS A 530 -14.95 -11.94 7.47
N ASP A 531 -14.06 -12.43 6.61
CA ASP A 531 -13.59 -11.71 5.42
C ASP A 531 -14.69 -11.57 4.36
N LEU A 532 -15.47 -12.63 4.12
CA LEU A 532 -16.66 -12.58 3.27
C LEU A 532 -17.66 -11.53 3.80
N ILE A 533 -17.82 -11.41 5.13
CA ILE A 533 -18.64 -10.38 5.76
C ILE A 533 -18.03 -8.98 5.54
N GLN A 534 -16.71 -8.78 5.65
CA GLN A 534 -16.08 -7.49 5.32
C GLN A 534 -16.27 -7.12 3.84
N MET A 535 -16.12 -8.08 2.92
CA MET A 535 -16.36 -7.89 1.48
C MET A 535 -17.83 -7.52 1.21
N ILE A 536 -18.78 -8.25 1.81
CA ILE A 536 -20.21 -7.93 1.75
C ILE A 536 -20.49 -6.54 2.31
N GLN A 537 -19.86 -6.12 3.41
CA GLN A 537 -20.04 -4.78 3.97
C GLN A 537 -19.42 -3.67 3.11
N GLY A 538 -18.32 -3.96 2.40
CA GLY A 538 -17.79 -3.09 1.35
C GLY A 538 -18.81 -2.89 0.21
N MET A 539 -19.36 -3.99 -0.32
CA MET A 539 -20.40 -3.95 -1.37
C MET A 539 -21.72 -3.30 -0.90
N LEU A 540 -22.14 -3.51 0.35
CA LEU A 540 -23.29 -2.82 0.95
C LEU A 540 -23.07 -1.31 1.08
N GLY A 541 -21.82 -0.83 1.08
CA GLY A 541 -21.49 0.59 0.93
C GLY A 541 -21.94 1.19 -0.40
N GLY A 542 -21.98 0.38 -1.47
CA GLY A 542 -22.44 0.73 -2.81
C GLY A 542 -23.91 0.40 -3.10
N ILE A 543 -24.69 -0.12 -2.14
CA ILE A 543 -26.08 -0.53 -2.42
C ILE A 543 -27.00 0.64 -2.81
N SER A 544 -26.71 1.86 -2.34
CA SER A 544 -27.52 3.04 -2.61
C SER A 544 -27.43 3.51 -4.08
N THR A 545 -26.26 3.46 -4.71
CA THR A 545 -26.10 3.74 -6.14
C THR A 545 -26.76 2.66 -6.98
N LEU A 546 -26.53 1.38 -6.64
CA LEU A 546 -27.15 0.23 -7.30
C LEU A 546 -28.69 0.31 -7.29
N MET A 547 -29.30 0.68 -6.16
CA MET A 547 -30.76 0.82 -6.06
C MET A 547 -31.32 1.93 -6.97
N TRP A 548 -30.64 3.07 -7.10
CA TRP A 548 -31.07 4.12 -8.05
C TRP A 548 -30.90 3.68 -9.51
N SER A 549 -29.82 2.96 -9.84
CA SER A 549 -29.63 2.34 -11.15
C SER A 549 -30.72 1.31 -11.47
N MET A 550 -31.14 0.50 -10.50
CA MET A 550 -32.25 -0.45 -10.64
C MET A 550 -33.60 0.26 -10.84
N VAL A 551 -33.86 1.36 -10.15
CA VAL A 551 -35.07 2.19 -10.36
C VAL A 551 -35.08 2.80 -11.77
N PHE A 552 -33.94 3.29 -12.25
CA PHE A 552 -33.80 3.84 -13.60
C PHE A 552 -34.00 2.77 -14.70
N PHE A 553 -33.39 1.58 -14.54
CA PHE A 553 -33.62 0.43 -15.42
C PHE A 553 -35.10 -0.01 -15.40
N GLY A 554 -35.71 -0.08 -14.21
CA GLY A 554 -37.13 -0.40 -14.03
C GLY A 554 -38.06 0.60 -14.74
N LEU A 555 -37.71 1.88 -14.76
CA LEU A 555 -38.45 2.91 -15.51
C LEU A 555 -38.35 2.71 -17.03
N ILE A 556 -37.16 2.41 -17.55
CA ILE A 556 -36.95 2.11 -18.98
C ILE A 556 -37.72 0.84 -19.39
N LEU A 557 -37.63 -0.23 -18.58
CA LEU A 557 -38.41 -1.46 -18.76
C LEU A 557 -39.91 -1.20 -18.75
N TYR A 558 -40.41 -0.35 -17.84
CA TYR A 558 -41.83 -0.02 -17.74
C TYR A 558 -42.32 0.71 -19.01
N VAL A 559 -41.55 1.68 -19.53
CA VAL A 559 -41.89 2.38 -20.79
C VAL A 559 -41.86 1.41 -21.97
N ALA A 560 -40.82 0.60 -22.12
CA ALA A 560 -40.74 -0.41 -23.18
C ALA A 560 -41.87 -1.44 -23.10
N ALA A 561 -42.22 -1.88 -21.89
CA ALA A 561 -43.34 -2.79 -21.64
C ALA A 561 -44.71 -2.17 -21.94
N LEU A 562 -44.91 -0.86 -21.74
CA LEU A 562 -46.12 -0.17 -22.18
C LEU A 562 -46.20 -0.09 -23.72
N LEU A 563 -45.08 0.17 -24.39
CA LEU A 563 -45.00 0.17 -25.86
C LEU A 563 -45.32 -1.23 -26.43
N PHE A 564 -44.65 -2.28 -25.96
CA PHE A 564 -44.95 -3.65 -26.41
C PHE A 564 -46.36 -4.12 -26.00
N ARG A 565 -46.90 -3.65 -24.86
CA ARG A 565 -48.29 -3.93 -24.45
C ARG A 565 -49.30 -3.42 -25.47
N GLU A 566 -49.13 -2.19 -25.96
CA GLU A 566 -50.07 -1.56 -26.89
C GLU A 566 -49.83 -2.00 -28.35
N LEU A 567 -48.57 -2.12 -28.77
CA LEU A 567 -48.19 -2.46 -30.16
C LEU A 567 -48.36 -3.95 -30.50
N LEU A 568 -47.97 -4.83 -29.58
CA LEU A 568 -47.98 -6.29 -29.76
C LEU A 568 -49.19 -6.91 -29.04
N GLY A 569 -49.36 -6.58 -27.77
CA GLY A 569 -50.33 -7.22 -26.88
C GLY A 569 -51.81 -6.88 -27.12
N ARG A 570 -52.11 -5.89 -27.96
CA ARG A 570 -53.50 -5.46 -28.24
C ARG A 570 -54.10 -6.10 -29.49
N ARG A 571 -53.27 -6.60 -30.41
CA ARG A 571 -53.72 -7.41 -31.56
C ARG A 571 -54.23 -8.77 -31.06
N LYS A 572 -55.38 -9.22 -31.57
CA LYS A 572 -55.96 -10.54 -31.24
C LYS A 572 -55.69 -11.62 -32.28
N GLU A 573 -55.21 -11.24 -33.46
CA GLU A 573 -54.82 -12.15 -34.54
C GLU A 573 -53.48 -12.84 -34.25
N ALA A 574 -52.58 -12.13 -33.56
CA ALA A 574 -51.20 -12.51 -33.24
C ALA A 574 -51.11 -13.56 -32.10
N LYS A 575 -51.72 -14.73 -32.30
CA LYS A 575 -51.97 -15.73 -31.23
C LYS A 575 -50.70 -16.18 -30.50
N ASN A 576 -49.55 -16.21 -31.16
CA ASN A 576 -48.30 -16.66 -30.53
C ASN A 576 -47.64 -15.53 -29.72
N VAL A 577 -47.81 -14.27 -30.13
CA VAL A 577 -47.23 -13.08 -29.47
C VAL A 577 -48.13 -12.50 -28.37
N THR A 578 -49.46 -12.39 -28.58
CA THR A 578 -50.40 -11.75 -27.64
C THR A 578 -50.24 -12.22 -26.18
N PRO A 579 -50.08 -13.52 -25.86
CA PRO A 579 -50.00 -14.00 -24.46
C PRO A 579 -48.83 -13.43 -23.65
N TRP A 580 -47.74 -13.03 -24.30
CA TRP A 580 -46.53 -12.50 -23.66
C TRP A 580 -46.63 -11.02 -23.31
N PHE A 581 -47.54 -10.30 -23.99
CA PHE A 581 -47.75 -8.87 -23.83
C PHE A 581 -49.22 -8.55 -23.45
N ASN A 582 -49.99 -9.53 -22.97
CA ASN A 582 -51.45 -9.42 -22.75
C ASN A 582 -51.89 -8.45 -21.64
N SER A 583 -50.96 -7.98 -20.81
CA SER A 583 -51.19 -7.13 -19.64
C SER A 583 -49.88 -6.43 -19.27
N VAL A 584 -49.94 -5.31 -18.54
CA VAL A 584 -48.72 -4.54 -18.18
C VAL A 584 -47.72 -5.36 -17.36
N PRO A 585 -48.11 -6.13 -16.31
CA PRO A 585 -47.16 -6.95 -15.56
C PRO A 585 -46.56 -8.09 -16.39
N ARG A 586 -47.35 -8.73 -17.27
CA ARG A 586 -46.86 -9.80 -18.16
C ARG A 586 -45.90 -9.25 -19.23
N SER A 587 -46.23 -8.09 -19.81
CA SER A 587 -45.38 -7.35 -20.73
C SER A 587 -44.05 -6.94 -20.08
N MET A 588 -44.09 -6.44 -18.84
CA MET A 588 -42.90 -6.05 -18.08
C MET A 588 -42.01 -7.25 -17.77
N TYR A 589 -42.59 -8.39 -17.39
CA TYR A 589 -41.85 -9.64 -17.19
C TYR A 589 -41.21 -10.16 -18.49
N SER A 590 -41.95 -10.19 -19.60
CA SER A 590 -41.41 -10.60 -20.91
C SER A 590 -40.28 -9.68 -21.38
N THR A 591 -40.45 -8.37 -21.20
CA THR A 591 -39.44 -7.36 -21.55
C THR A 591 -38.18 -7.49 -20.68
N PHE A 592 -38.35 -7.73 -19.36
CA PHE A 592 -37.25 -7.98 -18.43
C PHE A 592 -36.44 -9.23 -18.83
N ARG A 593 -37.09 -10.36 -19.09
CA ARG A 593 -36.39 -11.59 -19.54
C ARG A 593 -35.57 -11.31 -20.81
N CYS A 594 -36.19 -10.65 -21.79
CA CYS A 594 -35.53 -10.26 -23.03
C CYS A 594 -34.30 -9.36 -22.83
N SER A 595 -34.34 -8.40 -21.90
CA SER A 595 -33.17 -7.56 -21.58
C SER A 595 -31.94 -8.35 -21.11
N PHE A 596 -32.12 -9.52 -20.50
CA PHE A 596 -31.05 -10.45 -20.10
C PHE A 596 -30.77 -11.54 -21.17
N GLY A 597 -31.31 -11.41 -22.38
CA GLY A 597 -31.13 -12.35 -23.49
C GLY A 597 -32.15 -13.49 -23.55
N ASP A 598 -32.97 -13.69 -22.51
CA ASP A 598 -34.02 -14.71 -22.47
C ASP A 598 -35.30 -14.24 -23.17
N CYS A 599 -35.29 -14.21 -24.50
CA CYS A 599 -36.48 -13.93 -25.32
C CYS A 599 -37.29 -15.17 -25.71
N ALA A 600 -37.16 -16.31 -25.01
CA ALA A 600 -37.77 -17.57 -25.44
C ALA A 600 -39.25 -17.73 -25.02
N ASN A 601 -40.04 -18.41 -25.86
CA ASN A 601 -41.35 -18.95 -25.53
C ASN A 601 -41.21 -20.28 -24.73
N ILE A 602 -42.34 -20.94 -24.40
CA ILE A 602 -42.33 -22.20 -23.63
C ILE A 602 -41.63 -23.36 -24.36
N ALA A 603 -41.58 -23.32 -25.70
CA ALA A 603 -40.90 -24.30 -26.55
C ALA A 603 -39.44 -23.92 -26.89
N GLY A 604 -38.87 -22.90 -26.25
CA GLY A 604 -37.49 -22.43 -26.48
C GLY A 604 -37.31 -21.53 -27.72
N GLN A 605 -38.36 -21.26 -28.49
CA GLN A 605 -38.29 -20.46 -29.72
C GLN A 605 -38.36 -18.96 -29.39
N PRO A 606 -37.60 -18.09 -30.07
CA PRO A 606 -37.55 -16.65 -29.78
C PRO A 606 -38.89 -15.95 -30.08
N ILE A 607 -39.44 -15.24 -29.11
CA ILE A 607 -40.74 -14.55 -29.19
C ILE A 607 -40.77 -13.53 -30.35
N PHE A 608 -39.63 -12.88 -30.65
CA PHE A 608 -39.54 -11.89 -31.73
C PHE A 608 -39.49 -12.49 -33.15
N GLU A 609 -39.24 -13.80 -33.30
CA GLU A 609 -39.40 -14.49 -34.59
C GLU A 609 -40.89 -14.59 -34.95
N PHE A 610 -41.76 -14.93 -33.99
CA PHE A 610 -43.21 -14.84 -34.19
C PHE A 610 -43.71 -13.41 -34.39
N VAL A 611 -43.07 -12.40 -33.80
CA VAL A 611 -43.37 -10.99 -34.12
C VAL A 611 -43.04 -10.70 -35.59
N GLN A 612 -41.96 -11.27 -36.13
CA GLN A 612 -41.58 -11.12 -37.53
C GLN A 612 -42.52 -11.88 -38.49
N GLU A 613 -43.03 -13.04 -38.10
CA GLU A 613 -44.06 -13.77 -38.86
C GLU A 613 -45.44 -13.07 -38.83
N GLU A 614 -45.91 -12.67 -37.65
CA GLU A 614 -47.28 -12.16 -37.43
C GLU A 614 -47.46 -10.67 -37.83
N MET A 615 -46.40 -9.91 -38.14
CA MET A 615 -46.47 -8.48 -38.52
C MET A 615 -46.32 -8.14 -40.02
N GLY A 616 -45.98 -9.11 -40.87
CA GLY A 616 -45.89 -8.93 -42.34
C GLY A 616 -44.96 -7.79 -42.78
N GLU A 617 -45.48 -6.83 -43.57
CA GLU A 617 -44.68 -5.74 -44.15
C GLU A 617 -44.02 -4.82 -43.10
N TYR A 618 -44.53 -4.77 -41.88
CA TYR A 618 -44.00 -3.93 -40.80
C TYR A 618 -42.94 -4.62 -39.94
N SER A 619 -42.65 -5.91 -40.16
CA SER A 619 -41.76 -6.70 -39.31
C SER A 619 -40.35 -6.13 -39.18
N TRP A 620 -39.79 -5.54 -40.25
CA TRP A 620 -38.46 -4.92 -40.23
C TRP A 620 -38.34 -3.78 -39.20
N PHE A 621 -39.43 -3.02 -38.99
CA PHE A 621 -39.46 -1.88 -38.07
C PHE A 621 -39.48 -2.36 -36.60
N PHE A 622 -40.26 -3.41 -36.31
CA PHE A 622 -40.27 -4.02 -34.98
C PHE A 622 -38.94 -4.72 -34.67
N SER A 623 -38.34 -5.42 -35.64
CA SER A 623 -37.01 -6.02 -35.49
C SER A 623 -35.93 -4.96 -35.27
N LEU A 624 -35.97 -3.82 -35.97
CA LEU A 624 -35.04 -2.71 -35.77
C LEU A 624 -35.16 -2.09 -34.36
N ILE A 625 -36.39 -1.84 -33.88
CA ILE A 625 -36.64 -1.35 -32.52
C ILE A 625 -36.16 -2.35 -31.47
N TYR A 626 -36.41 -3.65 -31.67
CA TYR A 626 -35.95 -4.71 -30.77
C TYR A 626 -34.42 -4.79 -30.72
N CYS A 627 -33.74 -4.81 -31.87
CA CYS A 627 -32.27 -4.83 -31.93
C CYS A 627 -31.65 -3.58 -31.28
N LEU A 628 -32.23 -2.39 -31.50
CA LEU A 628 -31.76 -1.16 -30.89
C LEU A 628 -31.99 -1.16 -29.37
N PHE A 629 -33.16 -1.64 -28.90
CA PHE A 629 -33.45 -1.80 -27.48
C PHE A 629 -32.46 -2.77 -26.80
N ILE A 630 -32.24 -3.96 -27.36
CA ILE A 630 -31.28 -4.93 -26.83
C ILE A 630 -29.87 -4.33 -26.82
N PHE A 631 -29.40 -3.73 -27.91
CA PHE A 631 -28.10 -3.07 -27.95
C PHE A 631 -27.96 -1.98 -26.87
N SER A 632 -28.96 -1.11 -26.73
CA SER A 632 -28.96 -0.04 -25.72
C SER A 632 -28.98 -0.56 -24.28
N ILE A 633 -29.64 -1.68 -24.00
CA ILE A 633 -29.65 -2.28 -22.66
C ILE A 633 -28.37 -3.07 -22.39
N THR A 634 -27.97 -3.98 -23.28
CA THR A 634 -26.87 -4.92 -23.05
C THR A 634 -25.48 -4.27 -23.22
N ILE A 635 -25.28 -3.46 -24.26
CA ILE A 635 -24.00 -2.78 -24.52
C ILE A 635 -23.92 -1.40 -23.86
N GLY A 636 -25.05 -0.70 -23.77
CA GLY A 636 -25.14 0.59 -23.07
C GLY A 636 -25.35 0.43 -21.56
N LEU A 637 -26.59 0.18 -21.16
CA LEU A 637 -27.04 0.37 -19.78
C LEU A 637 -26.35 -0.55 -18.77
N PHE A 638 -26.23 -1.86 -19.02
CA PHE A 638 -25.59 -2.76 -18.06
C PHE A 638 -24.09 -2.48 -17.87
N ASN A 639 -23.38 -2.07 -18.92
CA ASN A 639 -21.97 -1.66 -18.81
C ASN A 639 -21.82 -0.39 -17.97
N VAL A 640 -22.69 0.61 -18.17
CA VAL A 640 -22.72 1.84 -17.36
C VAL A 640 -23.07 1.55 -15.89
N ILE A 641 -24.07 0.71 -15.63
CA ILE A 641 -24.44 0.30 -14.25
C ILE A 641 -23.28 -0.45 -13.58
N SER A 642 -22.61 -1.36 -14.30
CA SER A 642 -21.47 -2.12 -13.77
C SER A 642 -20.29 -1.22 -13.42
N ALA A 643 -19.95 -0.24 -14.28
CA ALA A 643 -18.89 0.72 -14.00
C ALA A 643 -19.19 1.57 -12.76
N ILE A 644 -20.41 2.12 -12.65
CA ILE A 644 -20.85 2.92 -11.50
C ILE A 644 -20.86 2.09 -10.20
N PHE A 645 -21.25 0.81 -10.27
CA PHE A 645 -21.24 -0.09 -9.12
C PHE A 645 -19.81 -0.38 -8.63
N VAL A 646 -18.87 -0.64 -9.54
CA VAL A 646 -17.45 -0.82 -9.19
C VAL A 646 -16.87 0.45 -8.58
N GLU A 647 -17.05 1.61 -9.21
CA GLU A 647 -16.54 2.90 -8.71
C GLU A 647 -17.08 3.22 -7.30
N SER A 648 -18.39 3.08 -7.09
CA SER A 648 -19.00 3.37 -5.78
C SER A 648 -18.61 2.36 -4.69
N THR A 649 -18.36 1.09 -5.05
CA THR A 649 -17.81 0.07 -4.12
C THR A 649 -16.35 0.38 -3.76
N MET A 650 -15.52 0.75 -4.73
CA MET A 650 -14.13 1.16 -4.49
C MET A 650 -14.05 2.41 -3.61
N ALA A 651 -14.88 3.42 -3.87
CA ALA A 651 -14.97 4.63 -3.06
C ALA A 651 -15.41 4.34 -1.61
N ALA A 652 -16.36 3.42 -1.41
CA ALA A 652 -16.76 2.96 -0.09
C ALA A 652 -15.61 2.27 0.66
N ALA A 653 -14.89 1.35 0.00
CA ALA A 653 -13.74 0.65 0.58
C ALA A 653 -12.59 1.61 0.95
N GLN A 654 -12.23 2.55 0.05
CA GLN A 654 -11.24 3.58 0.32
C GLN A 654 -11.63 4.45 1.52
N LYS A 655 -12.90 4.86 1.62
CA LYS A 655 -13.40 5.63 2.76
C LYS A 655 -13.29 4.84 4.07
N MET A 656 -13.62 3.53 4.08
CA MET A 656 -13.46 2.70 5.28
C MET A 656 -11.99 2.59 5.72
N ALA A 657 -11.05 2.47 4.77
CA ALA A 657 -9.61 2.47 5.06
C ALA A 657 -9.13 3.83 5.61
N GLN A 658 -9.55 4.94 5.01
CA GLN A 658 -9.26 6.30 5.50
C GLN A 658 -9.85 6.55 6.90
N GLU A 659 -11.06 6.05 7.20
CA GLU A 659 -11.65 6.18 8.55
C GLU A 659 -10.91 5.34 9.60
N LYS A 660 -10.41 4.15 9.23
CA LYS A 660 -9.54 3.34 10.09
C LYS A 660 -8.22 4.07 10.39
N LYS A 661 -7.58 4.67 9.37
CA LYS A 661 -6.38 5.50 9.50
C LYS A 661 -6.64 6.73 10.39
N ARG A 662 -7.71 7.50 10.12
CA ARG A 662 -8.10 8.70 10.89
C ARG A 662 -8.32 8.39 12.38
N LYS A 663 -8.93 7.25 12.71
CA LYS A 663 -9.14 6.83 14.10
C LYS A 663 -7.82 6.53 14.83
N ARG A 664 -6.82 5.94 14.17
CA ARG A 664 -5.48 5.70 14.76
C ARG A 664 -4.72 7.01 15.03
N HIS A 665 -4.81 8.00 14.13
CA HIS A 665 -4.15 9.29 14.36
C HIS A 665 -4.81 10.11 15.48
N ALA A 666 -6.13 9.97 15.68
CA ALA A 666 -6.93 10.68 16.67
C ALA A 666 -6.90 10.07 18.10
N ASP A 667 -6.06 9.07 18.35
CA ASP A 667 -5.85 8.51 19.69
C ASP A 667 -4.90 9.43 20.49
N GLU A 668 -5.47 10.22 21.40
CA GLU A 668 -4.73 11.20 22.21
C GLU A 668 -3.91 10.55 23.34
N HIS A 669 -4.33 9.41 23.90
CA HIS A 669 -3.53 8.69 24.91
C HIS A 669 -2.30 8.04 24.27
N LEU A 670 -2.44 7.46 23.08
CA LEU A 670 -1.31 6.96 22.31
C LEU A 670 -0.36 8.10 21.93
N LEU A 671 -0.88 9.26 21.50
CA LEU A 671 -0.05 10.44 21.23
C LEU A 671 0.71 10.89 22.49
N ALA A 672 0.02 11.05 23.62
CA ALA A 672 0.60 11.52 24.89
C ALA A 672 1.71 10.61 25.41
N SER A 673 1.44 9.29 25.49
CA SER A 673 2.42 8.30 25.96
C SER A 673 3.66 8.23 25.05
N ARG A 674 3.50 8.40 23.74
CA ARG A 674 4.63 8.41 22.79
C ARG A 674 5.41 9.73 22.82
N VAL A 675 4.77 10.88 22.89
CA VAL A 675 5.46 12.18 23.02
C VAL A 675 6.20 12.30 24.35
N THR A 676 5.64 11.82 25.47
CA THR A 676 6.32 11.80 26.77
C THR A 676 7.58 10.94 26.74
N ARG A 677 7.52 9.75 26.10
CA ARG A 677 8.72 8.93 25.85
C ARG A 677 9.74 9.60 24.92
N LEU A 678 9.31 10.39 23.94
CA LEU A 678 10.21 11.16 23.06
C LEU A 678 10.94 12.26 23.83
N ILE A 679 10.20 13.04 24.65
CA ILE A 679 10.76 14.08 25.53
C ILE A 679 11.76 13.47 26.51
N THR A 680 11.44 12.32 27.12
CA THR A 680 12.37 11.56 27.98
C THR A 680 13.67 11.20 27.23
N CYS A 681 13.56 10.81 25.95
CA CYS A 681 14.71 10.46 25.11
C CYS A 681 15.56 11.70 24.74
N ILE A 682 14.94 12.86 24.54
CA ILE A 682 15.64 14.13 24.28
C ILE A 682 16.36 14.61 25.54
N LEU A 683 15.69 14.65 26.69
CA LEU A 683 16.26 15.08 27.96
C LEU A 683 17.50 14.28 28.35
N LYS A 684 17.49 12.97 28.13
CA LYS A 684 18.64 12.04 28.32
C LYS A 684 19.91 12.44 27.55
N HIS A 685 19.77 13.15 26.42
CA HIS A 685 20.91 13.63 25.62
C HIS A 685 21.29 15.10 25.90
N SER A 686 20.52 15.80 26.76
CA SER A 686 20.82 17.14 27.23
C SER A 686 21.52 17.11 28.60
N GLU A 687 22.07 18.24 29.02
CA GLU A 687 22.64 18.42 30.37
C GLU A 687 21.61 18.17 31.50
N HIS A 688 20.32 18.19 31.19
CA HIS A 688 19.19 17.95 32.11
C HIS A 688 18.83 16.47 32.30
N GLY A 689 19.63 15.53 31.77
CA GLY A 689 19.37 14.08 31.82
C GLY A 689 19.27 13.44 33.22
N GLY A 690 19.42 14.21 34.29
CA GLY A 690 19.13 13.79 35.67
C GLY A 690 17.65 13.86 36.08
N LEU A 691 16.78 14.54 35.32
CA LEU A 691 15.34 14.62 35.62
C LEU A 691 14.63 13.29 35.31
N HIS A 692 14.66 12.40 36.30
CA HIS A 692 13.95 11.11 36.30
C HIS A 692 12.73 11.07 37.26
N HIS A 693 12.30 12.22 37.78
CA HIS A 693 11.04 12.31 38.54
C HIS A 693 9.82 12.36 37.60
N LYS A 694 8.61 12.24 38.16
CA LYS A 694 7.36 12.36 37.41
C LYS A 694 7.27 13.72 36.71
N PHE A 695 7.11 13.72 35.39
CA PHE A 695 6.98 14.96 34.61
C PHE A 695 5.81 15.84 35.09
N THR A 696 4.71 15.21 35.50
CA THR A 696 3.50 15.81 36.10
C THR A 696 3.74 16.66 37.35
N GLU A 697 4.82 16.40 38.11
CA GLU A 697 5.14 17.10 39.36
C GLU A 697 6.17 18.24 39.16
N SER A 698 6.81 18.32 37.99
CA SER A 698 7.88 19.29 37.65
C SER A 698 7.60 20.07 36.35
N VAL A 699 6.33 20.22 35.92
CA VAL A 699 6.00 20.87 34.63
C VAL A 699 6.51 22.31 34.56
N ASP A 700 6.53 23.05 35.67
CA ASP A 700 7.12 24.39 35.75
C ASP A 700 8.61 24.39 35.40
N GLU A 701 9.38 23.44 35.93
CA GLU A 701 10.81 23.30 35.66
C GLU A 701 11.06 22.83 34.22
N LEU A 702 10.26 21.88 33.74
CA LEU A 702 10.36 21.30 32.40
C LEU A 702 9.99 22.27 31.27
N PHE A 703 9.05 23.19 31.53
CA PHE A 703 8.60 24.17 30.55
C PHE A 703 9.69 25.23 30.25
N GLU A 704 10.53 25.54 31.24
CA GLU A 704 11.67 26.45 31.12
C GLU A 704 12.94 25.76 30.56
N ILE A 705 12.92 24.45 30.30
CA ILE A 705 14.03 23.76 29.63
C ILE A 705 13.98 24.01 28.13
N GLU A 706 14.89 24.84 27.67
CA GLU A 706 15.31 24.92 26.28
C GLU A 706 16.42 23.92 25.96
N VAL A 707 16.32 23.29 24.79
CA VAL A 707 17.26 22.28 24.30
C VAL A 707 17.91 22.81 23.02
N ALA A 708 19.25 22.85 22.99
CA ALA A 708 19.99 23.26 21.80
C ALA A 708 19.68 22.35 20.61
N ARG A 709 19.53 22.94 19.41
CA ARG A 709 19.11 22.25 18.19
C ARG A 709 19.87 20.95 17.91
N SER A 710 21.19 20.95 18.11
CA SER A 710 22.06 19.78 17.93
C SER A 710 21.71 18.60 18.83
N VAL A 711 21.24 18.85 20.06
CA VAL A 711 20.83 17.80 21.00
C VAL A 711 19.54 17.11 20.52
N ILE A 712 18.65 17.82 19.81
CA ILE A 712 17.50 17.20 19.16
C ILE A 712 17.93 16.39 17.93
N ASP A 713 18.85 16.90 17.10
CA ASP A 713 19.41 16.14 15.98
C ASP A 713 20.12 14.85 16.45
N GLU A 714 20.84 14.89 17.57
CA GLU A 714 21.47 13.74 18.23
C GLU A 714 20.45 12.79 18.89
N ALA A 715 19.47 13.30 19.63
CA ALA A 715 18.43 12.47 20.25
C ALA A 715 17.55 11.76 19.22
N ILE A 716 17.28 12.38 18.06
CA ILE A 716 16.63 11.74 16.92
C ILE A 716 17.49 10.60 16.34
N GLN A 717 18.81 10.57 16.58
CA GLN A 717 19.61 9.41 16.23
C GLN A 717 19.43 8.20 17.15
N ASP A 718 18.97 8.38 18.41
CA ASP A 718 18.70 7.24 19.29
C ASP A 718 17.62 6.35 18.63
N PRO A 719 17.89 5.05 18.38
CA PRO A 719 16.88 4.12 17.86
C PRO A 719 15.61 4.04 18.71
N VAL A 720 15.64 4.41 19.99
CA VAL A 720 14.42 4.55 20.82
C VAL A 720 13.56 5.73 20.36
N ALA A 721 14.18 6.89 20.03
CA ALA A 721 13.45 8.01 19.43
C ALA A 721 12.90 7.66 18.04
N LYS A 722 13.68 6.92 17.23
CA LYS A 722 13.24 6.45 15.90
C LYS A 722 12.01 5.54 16.00
N GLU A 723 12.02 4.53 16.87
CA GLU A 723 10.86 3.67 17.18
C GLU A 723 9.61 4.50 17.53
N ILE A 724 9.78 5.51 18.39
CA ILE A 724 8.69 6.39 18.83
C ILE A 724 8.16 7.25 17.68
N LEU A 725 9.02 7.75 16.79
CA LEU A 725 8.65 8.54 15.61
C LEU A 725 7.97 7.67 14.53
N ASP A 726 8.34 6.40 14.40
CA ASP A 726 7.63 5.39 13.59
C ASP A 726 6.23 5.10 14.16
N ASP A 727 6.11 4.86 15.47
CA ASP A 727 4.82 4.64 16.16
C ASP A 727 3.87 5.86 16.05
N LEU A 728 4.42 7.08 15.94
CA LEU A 728 3.68 8.32 15.73
C LEU A 728 3.24 8.55 14.27
N ASP A 729 3.63 7.68 13.32
CA ASP A 729 3.44 7.81 11.87
C ASP A 729 4.18 8.99 11.20
N ILE A 730 5.32 9.44 11.75
CA ILE A 730 6.12 10.55 11.18
C ILE A 730 7.12 10.03 10.15
N SER A 731 7.15 10.59 8.94
CA SER A 731 7.94 10.03 7.85
C SER A 731 9.46 10.15 8.12
N PRO A 732 10.28 9.20 7.63
CA PRO A 732 11.74 9.34 7.63
C PRO A 732 12.28 10.51 6.79
N GLN A 733 11.43 11.28 6.09
CA GLN A 733 11.82 12.52 5.39
C GLN A 733 11.78 13.74 6.30
N ASP A 734 10.79 13.80 7.18
CA ASP A 734 10.63 14.90 8.14
C ASP A 734 11.66 14.79 9.26
N ARG A 735 12.06 13.56 9.64
CA ARG A 735 13.07 13.27 10.69
C ARG A 735 14.39 14.03 10.52
N THR A 736 14.84 14.27 9.29
CA THR A 736 16.08 15.03 9.00
C THR A 736 15.91 16.55 9.05
N ARG A 737 14.71 17.04 9.38
CA ARG A 737 14.35 18.46 9.51
C ARG A 737 13.51 18.75 10.75
N LEU A 738 13.31 17.80 11.66
CA LEU A 738 12.53 18.05 12.88
C LEU A 738 13.16 19.17 13.72
N SER A 739 14.48 19.28 13.68
CA SER A 739 15.23 20.39 14.29
C SER A 739 14.95 21.76 13.64
N ASP A 740 14.67 21.83 12.33
CA ASP A 740 14.14 23.04 11.68
C ASP A 740 12.65 23.28 12.01
N ILE A 741 11.86 22.20 12.12
CA ILE A 741 10.40 22.27 12.27
C ILE A 741 9.99 22.61 13.71
N PHE A 742 10.85 22.34 14.69
CA PHE A 742 10.65 22.67 16.10
C PHE A 742 11.31 24.01 16.51
N ASP A 743 12.10 24.64 15.62
CA ASP A 743 12.75 25.95 15.79
C ASP A 743 12.10 27.00 14.85
N PRO A 744 10.84 27.42 15.11
CA PRO A 744 10.09 28.29 14.20
C PRO A 744 10.64 29.73 14.14
N ASP A 745 11.35 30.16 15.17
CA ASP A 745 11.96 31.48 15.32
C ASP A 745 13.44 31.53 14.90
N ASN A 746 14.07 30.38 14.64
CA ASN A 746 15.49 30.23 14.28
C ASN A 746 16.44 30.71 15.40
N GLY A 747 16.03 30.52 16.66
CA GLY A 747 16.84 30.84 17.84
C GLY A 747 18.00 29.87 18.07
N GLY A 748 17.94 28.66 17.51
CA GLY A 748 18.92 27.59 17.74
C GLY A 748 18.71 26.82 19.05
N THR A 749 17.75 27.24 19.87
CA THR A 749 17.24 26.55 21.05
C THR A 749 15.74 26.26 20.88
N ILE A 750 15.27 25.15 21.46
CA ILE A 750 13.93 24.61 21.22
C ILE A 750 13.30 24.22 22.56
N SER A 751 12.09 24.69 22.86
CA SER A 751 11.37 24.30 24.07
C SER A 751 10.72 22.91 23.95
N LEU A 752 10.55 22.21 25.07
CA LEU A 752 9.83 20.92 25.09
C LEU A 752 8.36 21.06 24.64
N ALA A 753 7.75 22.23 24.85
CA ALA A 753 6.39 22.52 24.38
C ALA A 753 6.33 22.64 22.85
N ASP A 754 7.35 23.18 22.20
CA ASP A 754 7.43 23.30 20.75
C ASP A 754 7.77 21.97 20.06
N VAL A 755 8.54 21.08 20.71
CA VAL A 755 8.65 19.67 20.30
C VAL A 755 7.26 19.00 20.30
N ALA A 756 6.51 19.11 21.40
CA ALA A 756 5.18 18.51 21.51
C ALA A 756 4.18 19.09 20.48
N ALA A 757 4.20 20.41 20.28
CA ALA A 757 3.36 21.09 19.30
C ALA A 757 3.75 20.74 17.85
N GLY A 758 5.05 20.65 17.55
CA GLY A 758 5.58 20.27 16.24
C GLY A 758 5.23 18.83 15.86
N ILE A 759 5.43 17.87 16.77
CA ILE A 759 4.97 16.48 16.60
C ILE A 759 3.46 16.43 16.33
N ARG A 760 2.65 17.18 17.09
CA ARG A 760 1.20 17.25 16.90
C ARG A 760 0.80 17.89 15.56
N ARG A 761 1.56 18.85 15.04
CA ARG A 761 1.34 19.50 13.73
C ARG A 761 1.72 18.59 12.54
N LEU A 762 2.75 17.75 12.70
CA LEU A 762 3.22 16.83 11.64
C LEU A 762 2.34 15.56 11.47
N ARG A 763 1.43 15.27 12.40
CA ARG A 763 0.60 14.06 12.35
C ARG A 763 -0.69 14.27 11.57
N GLY A 764 -0.67 13.87 10.30
CA GLY A 764 -1.85 13.78 9.44
C GLY A 764 -1.55 14.11 7.99
N GLU A 765 -2.60 14.13 7.16
CA GLU A 765 -2.51 14.64 5.79
C GLU A 765 -2.87 16.13 5.77
N PRO A 766 -2.08 16.99 5.08
CA PRO A 766 -2.28 18.44 5.09
C PRO A 766 -3.62 18.83 4.45
N ARG A 767 -4.33 19.76 5.07
CA ARG A 767 -5.68 20.16 4.68
C ARG A 767 -5.65 21.46 3.89
N ARG A 768 -6.69 21.69 3.08
CA ARG A 768 -6.89 22.97 2.37
C ARG A 768 -6.96 24.19 3.32
N SER A 769 -7.45 23.99 4.55
CA SER A 769 -7.43 25.01 5.61
C SER A 769 -6.03 25.53 5.92
N ASP A 770 -5.04 24.65 5.85
CA ASP A 770 -3.71 24.90 6.38
C ASP A 770 -2.90 25.71 5.35
N ILE A 771 -3.11 25.39 4.06
CA ILE A 771 -2.63 26.19 2.91
C ILE A 771 -3.27 27.59 2.90
N VAL A 772 -4.57 27.71 3.17
CA VAL A 772 -5.26 29.01 3.26
C VAL A 772 -4.75 29.83 4.44
N CYS A 773 -4.40 29.20 5.56
CA CYS A 773 -3.78 29.89 6.69
C CYS A 773 -2.42 30.50 6.29
N VAL A 774 -1.60 29.76 5.54
CA VAL A 774 -0.31 30.27 5.03
C VAL A 774 -0.49 31.44 4.05
N ASP A 775 -1.46 31.39 3.12
CA ASP A 775 -1.77 32.52 2.21
C ASP A 775 -2.17 33.79 3.00
N LEU A 776 -3.01 33.64 4.03
CA LEU A 776 -3.40 34.77 4.89
C LEU A 776 -2.22 35.33 5.70
N MET A 777 -1.32 34.47 6.21
CA MET A 777 -0.11 34.91 6.91
C MET A 777 0.86 35.64 5.98
N ILE A 778 1.08 35.14 4.75
CA ILE A 778 1.93 35.79 3.74
C ILE A 778 1.40 37.19 3.39
N ARG A 779 0.09 37.34 3.20
CA ARG A 779 -0.53 38.66 2.96
C ARG A 779 -0.34 39.61 4.14
N SER A 780 -0.48 39.11 5.37
CA SER A 780 -0.21 39.90 6.58
C SER A 780 1.25 40.36 6.67
N MET A 781 2.20 39.50 6.31
CA MET A 781 3.63 39.85 6.25
C MET A 781 3.93 40.86 5.12
N GLN A 782 3.24 40.78 3.98
CA GLN A 782 3.39 41.75 2.88
C GLN A 782 2.96 43.15 3.31
N VAL A 783 1.83 43.29 4.02
CA VAL A 783 1.37 44.58 4.58
C VAL A 783 2.39 45.13 5.58
N GLN A 784 2.83 44.31 6.54
CA GLN A 784 3.85 44.71 7.52
C GLN A 784 5.18 45.12 6.87
N MET A 785 5.60 44.44 5.79
CA MET A 785 6.80 44.80 5.03
C MET A 785 6.65 46.15 4.31
N SER A 786 5.46 46.47 3.76
CA SER A 786 5.21 47.81 3.21
C SER A 786 5.19 48.90 4.29
N ASP A 787 4.67 48.63 5.48
CA ASP A 787 4.69 49.58 6.60
C ASP A 787 6.13 49.85 7.10
N VAL A 788 6.99 48.82 7.11
CA VAL A 788 8.42 48.95 7.43
C VAL A 788 9.16 49.71 6.34
N LEU A 789 8.90 49.45 5.06
CA LEU A 789 9.50 50.21 3.95
C LEU A 789 9.18 51.70 4.04
N ALA A 790 7.91 52.06 4.29
CA ALA A 790 7.49 53.45 4.45
C ALA A 790 8.18 54.14 5.66
N GLN A 791 8.41 53.41 6.75
CA GLN A 791 9.16 53.93 7.91
C GLN A 791 10.66 54.12 7.61
N VAL A 792 11.27 53.23 6.82
CA VAL A 792 12.69 53.33 6.41
C VAL A 792 12.91 54.48 5.42
N GLU A 793 12.00 54.70 4.47
CA GLU A 793 12.04 55.88 3.58
C GLU A 793 11.89 57.20 4.37
N GLY A 794 11.10 57.19 5.46
CA GLY A 794 10.98 58.32 6.39
C GLY A 794 12.25 58.64 7.19
N LEU A 795 13.28 57.79 7.19
CA LEU A 795 14.53 57.98 7.94
C LEU A 795 15.70 58.50 7.09
N THR A 796 15.56 58.60 5.76
CA THR A 796 16.62 59.16 4.90
C THR A 796 16.59 60.70 4.86
N PRO A 797 17.67 61.42 5.25
CA PRO A 797 17.69 62.88 5.20
C PRO A 797 17.87 63.41 3.76
N PRO A 798 17.30 64.58 3.42
CA PRO A 798 17.41 65.15 2.08
C PRO A 798 18.83 65.64 1.77
N SER A 799 19.44 65.09 0.72
CA SER A 799 20.77 65.50 0.25
C SER A 799 20.73 66.82 -0.52
N PHE A 800 21.54 67.80 -0.11
CA PHE A 800 21.71 69.09 -0.81
C PHE A 800 22.48 68.94 -2.15
N PRO A 801 22.33 69.91 -3.09
CA PRO A 801 22.77 69.74 -4.48
C PRO A 801 24.19 70.29 -4.79
N CYS A 802 24.61 70.02 -6.03
CA CYS A 802 25.67 70.68 -6.83
C CYS A 802 27.06 70.03 -6.83
N ALA A 803 27.41 69.46 -8.01
CA ALA A 803 28.77 69.34 -8.53
C ALA A 803 28.70 69.28 -10.07
N HIS A 804 28.82 70.43 -10.73
CA HIS A 804 28.96 70.54 -12.20
C HIS A 804 30.46 70.59 -12.56
N GLU A 805 30.80 70.46 -13.86
CA GLU A 805 32.14 70.73 -14.43
C GLU A 805 33.35 69.93 -13.87
N ALA A 806 33.59 68.74 -14.44
CA ALA A 806 34.92 68.09 -14.37
C ALA A 806 35.30 67.26 -15.62
N ALA A 807 34.44 67.19 -16.65
CA ALA A 807 34.57 66.25 -17.77
C ALA A 807 35.39 66.79 -18.97
N LEU A 808 36.47 67.55 -18.72
CA LEU A 808 37.22 68.19 -19.80
C LEU A 808 38.69 68.50 -19.46
N MET A 809 39.54 67.47 -19.33
CA MET A 809 41.00 67.58 -19.45
C MET A 809 41.66 66.24 -19.81
N LEU A 810 42.75 66.32 -20.60
CA LEU A 810 43.75 65.28 -20.89
C LEU A 810 43.29 63.95 -21.55
N SER A 811 43.56 63.88 -22.85
CA SER A 811 43.48 62.68 -23.70
C SER A 811 44.88 62.23 -24.18
N THR A 812 44.94 61.20 -25.03
CA THR A 812 46.09 60.74 -25.86
C THR A 812 47.21 59.90 -25.21
N ARG A 813 47.23 58.59 -25.55
CA ARG A 813 48.23 57.90 -26.41
C ARG A 813 47.98 56.37 -26.37
N SER A 814 47.61 55.71 -27.47
CA SER A 814 48.45 55.15 -28.56
C SER A 814 49.35 53.99 -28.14
N SER A 815 49.53 52.86 -28.85
CA SER A 815 48.90 52.33 -30.09
C SER A 815 49.62 51.04 -30.52
N SER A 816 48.94 50.03 -31.08
CA SER A 816 49.36 49.21 -32.24
C SER A 816 48.54 47.91 -32.39
N ASP A 817 48.33 47.47 -33.62
CA ASP A 817 47.52 46.31 -34.03
C ASP A 817 48.38 45.06 -34.32
N THR A 818 47.78 43.86 -34.30
CA THR A 818 47.80 42.91 -35.44
C THR A 818 46.93 41.67 -35.19
N ASP A 819 46.53 41.01 -36.28
CA ASP A 819 45.47 39.99 -36.35
C ASP A 819 45.81 38.62 -35.74
N THR A 820 44.80 37.88 -35.29
CA THR A 820 44.40 36.60 -35.94
C THR A 820 43.05 36.08 -35.41
N ALA A 821 42.41 35.17 -36.16
CA ALA A 821 41.02 34.76 -35.92
C ALA A 821 40.86 33.61 -34.91
N GLY A 822 39.72 33.63 -34.18
CA GLY A 822 39.24 32.54 -33.32
C GLY A 822 37.77 32.76 -32.97
N CYS A 823 36.95 31.70 -33.00
CA CYS A 823 35.49 31.82 -32.91
C CYS A 823 34.92 31.20 -31.61
N SER A 824 33.64 31.49 -31.35
CA SER A 824 32.73 30.91 -30.34
C SER A 824 32.83 31.38 -28.88
N SER A 825 31.63 31.62 -28.34
CA SER A 825 31.20 31.77 -26.94
C SER A 825 32.01 30.94 -25.94
N SER A 826 32.52 31.47 -24.82
CA SER A 826 31.88 32.32 -23.79
C SER A 826 30.70 31.66 -23.07
N ASN A 827 30.96 31.16 -21.86
CA ASN A 827 29.95 31.15 -20.78
C ASN A 827 30.64 31.02 -19.41
N ASN A 828 31.10 32.15 -18.85
CA ASN A 828 31.58 32.19 -17.48
C ASN A 828 31.57 33.63 -16.91
N GLY A 829 31.00 33.80 -15.72
CA GLY A 829 31.07 35.05 -14.94
C GLY A 829 29.74 35.77 -14.71
N LEU A 830 29.20 35.65 -13.50
CA LEU A 830 28.31 36.66 -12.92
C LEU A 830 28.39 36.63 -11.38
N LEU A 831 29.40 37.31 -10.83
CA LEU A 831 29.54 37.58 -9.40
C LEU A 831 29.97 39.04 -9.20
N ARG A 832 29.21 39.79 -8.38
CA ARG A 832 29.42 41.19 -7.93
C ARG A 832 29.40 42.30 -9.01
N ARG A 833 28.33 43.09 -8.98
CA ARG A 833 28.25 44.48 -8.42
C ARG A 833 26.75 44.84 -8.34
N LEU A 834 26.18 45.14 -7.18
CA LEU A 834 26.24 46.41 -6.43
C LEU A 834 25.56 47.59 -7.15
N THR A 835 24.43 47.98 -6.53
CA THR A 835 23.58 49.19 -6.53
C THR A 835 24.31 50.54 -6.71
N PRO A 836 23.62 51.66 -7.07
CA PRO A 836 22.29 52.08 -6.56
C PRO A 836 21.29 52.67 -7.56
N ALA A 837 20.19 53.23 -7.03
CA ALA A 837 18.93 53.56 -7.72
C ALA A 837 18.51 55.05 -7.61
N ALA A 838 17.50 55.43 -8.40
CA ALA A 838 16.62 56.60 -8.26
C ALA A 838 15.38 56.34 -9.18
N SER A 839 14.14 56.20 -8.68
CA SER A 839 13.16 57.25 -8.33
C SER A 839 12.61 58.01 -9.56
N LEU A 840 11.33 58.36 -9.72
CA LEU A 840 10.04 58.04 -9.09
C LEU A 840 8.92 58.72 -9.96
N ALA A 841 7.68 58.80 -9.47
CA ALA A 841 6.53 59.52 -10.06
C ALA A 841 5.87 58.89 -11.33
N SER A 842 4.56 58.98 -11.52
CA SER A 842 3.50 59.55 -10.65
C SER A 842 2.07 59.12 -11.02
N MET A 843 1.24 59.00 -9.97
CA MET A 843 -0.21 59.27 -9.91
C MET A 843 -1.22 58.38 -10.66
N ASP A 844 -2.33 58.14 -9.95
CA ASP A 844 -3.65 57.82 -10.47
C ASP A 844 -4.15 58.84 -11.49
N SER A 845 -4.97 58.40 -12.45
CA SER A 845 -6.28 59.02 -12.78
C SER A 845 -6.89 58.40 -14.04
N LEU A 846 -8.22 58.25 -14.02
CA LEU A 846 -9.12 58.11 -15.19
C LEU A 846 -8.86 56.86 -16.08
N GLU A 847 -9.82 55.94 -16.19
CA GLU A 847 -11.05 56.07 -16.98
C GLU A 847 -10.84 56.36 -18.48
N HIS A 848 -11.62 55.61 -19.26
CA HIS A 848 -12.11 55.96 -20.60
C HIS A 848 -11.15 55.89 -21.82
N LEU A 849 -11.72 55.31 -22.90
CA LEU A 849 -11.35 55.40 -24.33
C LEU A 849 -10.10 54.61 -24.81
N GLN A 850 -10.09 54.03 -26.03
CA GLN A 850 -11.18 53.38 -26.79
C GLN A 850 -10.62 52.53 -27.95
N HIS A 851 -11.37 51.51 -28.37
CA HIS A 851 -11.49 50.95 -29.74
C HIS A 851 -10.26 50.61 -30.63
N ARG A 852 -10.27 49.34 -31.09
CA ARG A 852 -10.04 48.84 -32.48
C ARG A 852 -8.61 48.94 -33.07
N ALA A 853 -8.21 48.10 -34.04
CA ALA A 853 -8.84 46.93 -34.69
C ALA A 853 -7.81 45.77 -34.73
N GLY A 854 -8.22 44.49 -34.75
CA GLY A 854 -8.41 43.70 -36.00
C GLY A 854 -7.18 42.78 -36.21
N GLU A 855 -7.24 41.55 -36.74
CA GLU A 855 -8.33 40.70 -37.28
C GLU A 855 -7.97 39.23 -36.92
N GLY A 856 -8.88 38.23 -36.92
CA GLY A 856 -10.33 38.23 -37.13
C GLY A 856 -10.94 36.82 -37.04
N PHE A 857 -12.28 36.78 -37.01
CA PHE A 857 -13.21 35.69 -37.42
C PHE A 857 -13.03 34.27 -36.83
N GLU A 858 -13.92 33.80 -35.95
CA GLU A 858 -15.31 33.28 -36.19
C GLU A 858 -15.35 31.81 -36.69
N GLY A 859 -16.32 30.98 -36.29
CA GLY A 859 -17.43 31.21 -35.35
C GLY A 859 -18.27 29.92 -35.16
N GLY A 860 -19.15 29.87 -34.14
CA GLY A 860 -19.93 28.66 -33.85
C GLY A 860 -20.56 28.59 -32.46
N ALA A 861 -21.43 29.56 -32.13
CA ALA A 861 -22.20 29.61 -30.88
C ALA A 861 -23.55 28.85 -31.02
N PRO A 862 -24.45 28.75 -30.00
CA PRO A 862 -24.36 29.33 -28.65
C PRO A 862 -24.81 28.42 -27.47
N CYS A 863 -24.54 28.87 -26.23
CA CYS A 863 -25.31 28.50 -25.04
C CYS A 863 -26.63 29.30 -24.96
N TRP A 864 -27.49 29.04 -23.98
CA TRP A 864 -28.09 30.10 -23.14
C TRP A 864 -28.68 29.53 -21.84
N HIS A 865 -28.49 30.26 -20.73
CA HIS A 865 -29.19 30.03 -19.46
C HIS A 865 -30.56 30.73 -19.44
N GLY A 866 -31.47 30.33 -18.55
CA GLY A 866 -32.64 31.16 -18.20
C GLY A 866 -33.67 30.46 -17.32
N SER A 867 -33.94 31.01 -16.14
CA SER A 867 -34.95 30.50 -15.20
C SER A 867 -36.05 31.52 -14.96
N ALA A 868 -37.32 31.19 -15.20
CA ALA A 868 -38.53 31.71 -14.53
C ALA A 868 -39.83 31.12 -15.09
N ARG A 869 -40.93 31.24 -14.33
CA ARG A 869 -42.34 30.98 -14.71
C ARG A 869 -43.03 32.31 -15.14
N PRO A 870 -44.36 32.44 -15.42
CA PRO A 870 -45.44 31.43 -15.47
C PRO A 870 -46.48 31.60 -16.62
N ASN A 871 -47.54 30.78 -16.54
CA ASN A 871 -48.94 31.03 -16.99
C ASN A 871 -49.36 30.89 -18.48
N LYS A 872 -50.38 30.03 -18.66
CA LYS A 872 -51.35 29.91 -19.77
C LYS A 872 -50.75 29.46 -21.12
N LEU A 873 -51.46 28.67 -21.93
CA LEU A 873 -52.87 28.27 -21.89
C LEU A 873 -53.01 26.73 -21.89
#